data_AF-A0A9P4QTX7-F1
#
_entry.id   AF-A0A9P4QTX7-F1
#
_cell.length_a   1.000
_cell.length_b   1.000
_cell.length_c   1.000
_cell.angle_alpha   90.00
_cell.angle_beta   90.00
_cell.angle_gamma   90.00
#
_symmetry.space_group_name_H-M   'P 1'
#
loop_
_entity.id
_entity.type
_entity.pdbx_description
1 polymer ?
#
loop_
_entity_poly.entity_id
_entity_poly.type
_entity_poly.pdbx_seq_one_letter_code
_entity_poly.pdbx_strand_id
1 'polypeptide(L)'
;MRLLHFDGERLVLTDFRGKIIPPYAILSHRWSDSEVLLEDLGRDTYKEKDGYGKIEFCAAQAARDGLQYFWIDTCCIDKWNRRERSKAINSMFRWYKDAARCYVFLSDVSAAADAPQNAWEAFFLASKWFSRGWTLQELIAPASVEFFSCEGRRIGDKTSLEPLVHAKTGIPVRALRNGPLDEFTVNERRDWAKNRKTTEEEDAVYCLLGILDVVIPAAYGEGKERAWRRLQTELEAAGSAPSIIPFSQNDQFVGRESQLTELEAKLFEHNRATKMAIVGPPGTGKSQLALEIAHRARQRNRNCCVFWIDASDTDSLYRSYESITRKLGIPGWDDEKADSRQLAKAYLGGNGKRRYLLVFDNVDDMSLGSTDLSDYVPQSEQSAVLYTTTNRDTAKEFVAPNILQLKEMSLSTAQRMLANHMKASLSPSEQQEAQLLLHELSYLPLAIVQAAAYINIRGITLQQYRSLVARQREAVPGHDSEAPKNRPQENDITGPVATTLLISLDQLRGDNDLATVYLSLAACMDRKDILLDLLPAASPREREEAVKVLSGYGLVTRRPAESSLDLHQLVHRALREWLQRQGQLDEWTGNAVKELYRVFPNNDHSSRSKWRRLLPHGKYALSHGLAEQGGGERLELAWKCAMVLYDDGRWAEAEQLFVQVMETRKRVLGDEHPDTLTSMANLALTYRNQGRWKEAEQLGVQVMETSSRVLVMETSSRVLGDEHPDTLTSMNNLAFTLKGQGLYNTAIPLLEQCYRLRQQTLGPKHPYTVSSFEALQAWRADNVSLNPA
;
A
#
# COMPACT_ATOMS: atom_id res chain seq x y z
N MET A 1 -12.82 2.62 15.93
CA MET A 1 -13.66 1.66 15.19
C MET A 1 -14.69 2.46 14.43
N ARG A 2 -15.07 2.05 13.23
CA ARG A 2 -16.12 2.71 12.44
C ARG A 2 -17.36 1.82 12.42
N LEU A 3 -18.54 2.40 12.59
CA LEU A 3 -19.82 1.69 12.62
C LEU A 3 -20.77 2.31 11.61
N LEU A 4 -21.63 1.48 11.02
CA LEU A 4 -22.68 1.88 10.11
C LEU A 4 -23.98 2.14 10.87
N HIS A 5 -24.77 3.10 10.38
CA HIS A 5 -26.18 3.25 10.72
C HIS A 5 -26.93 3.85 9.54
N PHE A 6 -28.24 3.76 9.56
CA PHE A 6 -29.08 4.53 8.64
C PHE A 6 -29.39 5.90 9.23
N ASP A 7 -29.34 6.93 8.38
CA ASP A 7 -29.90 8.26 8.61
C ASP A 7 -30.98 8.49 7.55
N GLY A 8 -32.24 8.27 7.92
CA GLY A 8 -33.32 8.10 6.96
C GLY A 8 -33.07 6.89 6.03
N GLU A 9 -33.00 7.13 4.73
CA GLU A 9 -32.72 6.10 3.71
C GLU A 9 -31.23 6.00 3.31
N ARG A 10 -30.36 6.83 3.90
CA ARG A 10 -28.94 6.88 3.57
C ARG A 10 -28.13 6.07 4.58
N LEU A 11 -27.21 5.26 4.06
CA LEU A 11 -26.24 4.54 4.88
C LEU A 11 -25.08 5.48 5.24
N VAL A 12 -24.84 5.67 6.54
CA VAL A 12 -23.83 6.57 7.08
C VAL A 12 -22.80 5.79 7.88
N LEU A 13 -21.52 6.14 7.69
CA LEU A 13 -20.41 5.58 8.46
C LEU A 13 -19.92 6.58 9.51
N THR A 14 -19.98 6.18 10.78
CA THR A 14 -19.60 7.02 11.92
C THR A 14 -18.33 6.49 12.58
N ASP A 15 -17.37 7.40 12.81
CA ASP A 15 -16.08 7.08 13.41
C ASP A 15 -16.04 7.34 14.92
N PHE A 16 -15.75 6.27 15.67
CA PHE A 16 -15.64 6.24 17.13
C PHE A 16 -14.17 6.18 17.61
N ARG A 17 -13.18 6.56 16.79
CA ARG A 17 -11.80 6.77 17.27
C ARG A 17 -11.78 7.79 18.43
N GLY A 18 -11.18 7.39 19.56
CA GLY A 18 -11.10 8.22 20.78
C GLY A 18 -12.42 8.42 21.52
N LYS A 19 -13.50 7.73 21.13
CA LYS A 19 -14.85 7.84 21.73
C LYS A 19 -15.29 6.50 22.32
N ILE A 20 -16.25 6.55 23.22
CA ILE A 20 -16.94 5.34 23.72
C ILE A 20 -17.70 4.70 22.54
N ILE A 21 -17.50 3.41 22.34
CA ILE A 21 -18.16 2.65 21.27
C ILE A 21 -19.57 2.27 21.78
N PRO A 22 -20.66 2.65 21.08
CA PRO A 22 -22.01 2.28 21.46
C PRO A 22 -22.26 0.79 21.22
N PRO A 23 -23.31 0.17 21.80
CA PRO A 23 -23.72 -1.19 21.45
C PRO A 23 -23.98 -1.32 19.95
N TYR A 24 -23.51 -2.41 19.34
CA TYR A 24 -23.61 -2.65 17.91
C TYR A 24 -23.82 -4.12 17.57
N ALA A 25 -24.41 -4.36 16.41
CA ALA A 25 -24.51 -5.67 15.79
C ALA A 25 -23.38 -5.92 14.79
N ILE A 26 -23.15 -7.18 14.42
CA ILE A 26 -22.27 -7.58 13.32
C ILE A 26 -23.06 -8.40 12.31
N LEU A 27 -22.79 -8.18 11.02
CA LEU A 27 -23.22 -9.07 9.95
C LEU A 27 -22.13 -10.08 9.61
N SER A 28 -22.35 -11.34 9.95
CA SER A 28 -21.54 -12.45 9.48
C SER A 28 -22.17 -13.06 8.23
N HIS A 29 -21.44 -13.07 7.11
CA HIS A 29 -22.00 -13.51 5.84
C HIS A 29 -20.92 -13.93 4.84
N ARG A 30 -21.33 -14.27 3.62
CA ARG A 30 -20.44 -14.42 2.46
C ARG A 30 -20.84 -13.47 1.35
N TRP A 31 -19.89 -12.74 0.79
CA TRP A 31 -20.11 -12.00 -0.45
C TRP A 31 -20.26 -12.97 -1.63
N SER A 32 -21.04 -12.53 -2.63
CA SER A 32 -21.06 -13.08 -3.99
C SER A 32 -19.95 -12.39 -4.82
N ASP A 33 -20.15 -12.16 -6.11
CA ASP A 33 -19.15 -11.54 -6.99
C ASP A 33 -19.05 -10.01 -6.83
N SER A 34 -19.95 -9.40 -6.05
CA SER A 34 -20.05 -7.94 -5.86
C SER A 34 -20.08 -7.58 -4.37
N GLU A 35 -18.91 -7.24 -3.81
CA GLU A 35 -18.79 -6.71 -2.44
C GLU A 35 -19.21 -5.25 -2.39
N VAL A 36 -19.87 -4.84 -1.29
CA VAL A 36 -20.01 -3.43 -0.94
C VAL A 36 -18.79 -3.01 -0.14
N LEU A 37 -18.02 -2.08 -0.70
CA LEU A 37 -16.81 -1.55 -0.09
C LEU A 37 -17.09 -0.21 0.61
N LEU A 38 -16.19 0.16 1.51
CA LEU A 38 -16.16 1.48 2.14
C LEU A 38 -16.29 2.64 1.12
N GLU A 39 -15.67 2.51 -0.05
CA GLU A 39 -15.70 3.54 -1.09
C GLU A 39 -17.08 3.73 -1.72
N ASP A 40 -17.86 2.64 -1.81
CA ASP A 40 -19.19 2.67 -2.41
C ASP A 40 -20.12 3.56 -1.57
N LEU A 41 -19.89 3.62 -0.24
CA LEU A 41 -20.58 4.52 0.70
C LEU A 41 -20.31 5.99 0.39
N GLY A 42 -19.05 6.35 0.12
CA GLY A 42 -18.68 7.73 -0.19
C GLY A 42 -19.21 8.22 -1.54
N ARG A 43 -19.44 7.31 -2.48
CA ARG A 43 -19.96 7.59 -3.82
C ARG A 43 -21.47 7.39 -3.95
N ASP A 44 -22.14 6.93 -2.88
CA ASP A 44 -23.56 6.52 -2.89
C ASP A 44 -23.90 5.47 -3.98
N THR A 45 -22.94 4.64 -4.39
CA THR A 45 -23.10 3.59 -5.43
C THR A 45 -23.41 2.20 -4.86
N TYR A 46 -23.42 2.08 -3.53
CA TYR A 46 -23.65 0.80 -2.83
C TYR A 46 -24.99 0.16 -3.16
N LYS A 47 -26.02 0.94 -3.54
CA LYS A 47 -27.37 0.42 -3.86
C LYS A 47 -27.40 -0.41 -5.14
N GLU A 48 -26.43 -0.24 -6.03
CA GLU A 48 -26.32 -0.96 -7.31
C GLU A 48 -25.64 -2.34 -7.15
N LYS A 49 -25.12 -2.63 -5.96
CA LYS A 49 -24.40 -3.86 -5.67
C LYS A 49 -25.36 -4.94 -5.19
N ASP A 50 -25.26 -6.15 -5.74
CA ASP A 50 -26.04 -7.33 -5.30
C ASP A 50 -25.90 -7.63 -3.79
N GLY A 51 -24.78 -7.22 -3.20
CA GLY A 51 -24.53 -7.37 -1.77
C GLY A 51 -25.38 -6.49 -0.85
N TYR A 52 -26.00 -5.42 -1.37
CA TYR A 52 -26.70 -4.41 -0.56
C TYR A 52 -27.86 -4.98 0.27
N GLY A 53 -28.63 -5.92 -0.27
CA GLY A 53 -29.76 -6.51 0.46
C GLY A 53 -29.36 -7.20 1.78
N LYS A 54 -28.10 -7.64 1.92
CA LYS A 54 -27.58 -8.20 3.18
C LYS A 54 -27.35 -7.12 4.23
N ILE A 55 -26.97 -5.92 3.80
CA ILE A 55 -26.80 -4.74 4.66
C ILE A 55 -28.16 -4.27 5.17
N GLU A 56 -29.16 -4.19 4.28
CA GLU A 56 -30.54 -3.87 4.65
C GLU A 56 -31.10 -4.89 5.67
N PHE A 57 -30.88 -6.18 5.42
CA PHE A 57 -31.22 -7.23 6.37
C PHE A 57 -30.59 -7.00 7.76
N CYS A 58 -29.28 -6.74 7.81
CA CYS A 58 -28.56 -6.51 9.07
C CYS A 58 -29.13 -5.30 9.81
N ALA A 59 -29.36 -4.20 9.11
CA ALA A 59 -29.89 -2.98 9.71
C ALA A 59 -31.32 -3.16 10.23
N ALA A 60 -32.19 -3.82 9.45
CA ALA A 60 -33.55 -4.12 9.88
C ALA A 60 -33.56 -5.01 11.13
N GLN A 61 -32.66 -5.99 11.20
CA GLN A 61 -32.56 -6.87 12.36
C GLN A 61 -31.97 -6.15 13.58
N ALA A 62 -30.93 -5.33 13.39
CA ALA A 62 -30.36 -4.47 14.44
C ALA A 62 -31.43 -3.55 15.03
N ALA A 63 -32.25 -2.90 14.18
CA ALA A 63 -33.34 -2.04 14.63
C ALA A 63 -34.39 -2.79 15.46
N ARG A 64 -34.75 -4.03 15.08
CA ARG A 64 -35.67 -4.89 15.87
C ARG A 64 -35.12 -5.21 17.25
N ASP A 65 -33.80 -5.36 17.36
CA ASP A 65 -33.12 -5.65 18.62
C ASP A 65 -32.73 -4.37 19.40
N GLY A 66 -33.18 -3.19 18.95
CA GLY A 66 -32.91 -1.91 19.62
C GLY A 66 -31.49 -1.38 19.43
N LEU A 67 -30.76 -1.88 18.43
CA LEU A 67 -29.39 -1.47 18.10
C LEU A 67 -29.40 -0.49 16.93
N GLN A 68 -28.89 0.73 17.14
CA GLN A 68 -28.75 1.73 16.09
C GLN A 68 -27.60 1.41 15.12
N TYR A 69 -26.52 0.82 15.64
CA TYR A 69 -25.27 0.65 14.91
C TYR A 69 -25.00 -0.81 14.57
N PHE A 70 -24.36 -1.02 13.43
CA PHE A 70 -23.88 -2.33 13.01
C PHE A 70 -22.52 -2.24 12.33
N TRP A 71 -21.83 -3.36 12.25
CA TRP A 71 -20.48 -3.46 11.71
C TRP A 71 -20.38 -4.53 10.63
N ILE A 72 -19.73 -4.16 9.52
CA ILE A 72 -19.46 -5.03 8.37
C ILE A 72 -18.03 -4.74 7.93
N ASP A 73 -17.18 -5.76 7.84
CA ASP A 73 -15.74 -5.62 7.62
C ASP A 73 -15.40 -4.82 6.36
N THR A 74 -16.00 -5.15 5.22
CA THR A 74 -15.72 -4.51 3.93
C THR A 74 -16.17 -3.06 3.84
N CYS A 75 -17.15 -2.67 4.67
CA CYS A 75 -17.72 -1.33 4.70
C CYS A 75 -17.08 -0.46 5.79
N CYS A 76 -16.59 -1.06 6.88
CA CYS A 76 -16.06 -0.35 8.05
C CYS A 76 -14.53 -0.27 8.09
N ILE A 77 -13.81 -1.02 7.26
CA ILE A 77 -12.35 -1.03 7.19
C ILE A 77 -11.90 -0.47 5.84
N ASP A 78 -10.97 0.48 5.87
CA ASP A 78 -10.30 0.97 4.66
C ASP A 78 -9.24 -0.07 4.26
N LYS A 79 -9.57 -0.90 3.29
CA LYS A 79 -8.67 -1.93 2.75
C LYS A 79 -7.44 -1.30 2.07
N TRP A 80 -7.47 -0.02 1.68
CA TRP A 80 -6.32 0.69 1.11
C TRP A 80 -5.30 1.11 2.15
N ASN A 81 -5.75 1.32 3.38
CA ASN A 81 -4.91 1.67 4.51
C ASN A 81 -4.31 0.42 5.14
N ARG A 82 -3.07 0.07 4.74
CA ARG A 82 -2.34 -1.10 5.25
C ARG A 82 -2.28 -1.16 6.78
N ARG A 83 -2.08 0.00 7.42
CA ARG A 83 -2.04 0.11 8.89
C ARG A 83 -3.39 -0.24 9.48
N GLU A 84 -4.45 0.29 8.91
CA GLU A 84 -5.80 0.00 9.36
C GLU A 84 -6.17 -1.47 9.13
N ARG A 85 -5.91 -2.02 7.94
CA ARG A 85 -6.19 -3.43 7.63
C ARG A 85 -5.44 -4.37 8.57
N SER A 86 -4.13 -4.15 8.79
CA SER A 86 -3.36 -4.96 9.74
C SER A 86 -3.84 -4.78 11.19
N LYS A 87 -4.21 -3.56 11.59
CA LYS A 87 -4.78 -3.31 12.94
C LYS A 87 -6.13 -4.00 13.11
N ALA A 88 -6.96 -3.98 12.07
CA ALA A 88 -8.26 -4.63 12.07
C ALA A 88 -8.12 -6.14 12.19
N ILE A 89 -7.27 -6.78 11.38
CA ILE A 89 -6.99 -8.23 11.47
C ILE A 89 -6.62 -8.66 12.90
N ASN A 90 -5.79 -7.87 13.59
CA ASN A 90 -5.37 -8.15 14.96
C ASN A 90 -6.41 -7.75 16.03
N SER A 91 -7.46 -7.03 15.68
CA SER A 91 -8.49 -6.53 16.62
C SER A 91 -9.87 -7.15 16.41
N MET A 92 -10.11 -7.83 15.28
CA MET A 92 -11.43 -8.35 14.87
C MET A 92 -12.05 -9.25 15.94
N PHE A 93 -11.29 -10.18 16.52
CA PHE A 93 -11.81 -11.04 17.59
C PHE A 93 -12.36 -10.24 18.77
N ARG A 94 -11.68 -9.17 19.19
CA ARG A 94 -12.13 -8.29 20.27
C ARG A 94 -13.40 -7.54 19.87
N TRP A 95 -13.45 -7.01 18.65
CA TRP A 95 -14.66 -6.37 18.13
C TRP A 95 -15.84 -7.36 18.07
N TYR A 96 -15.59 -8.60 17.67
CA TYR A 96 -16.61 -9.64 17.65
C TYR A 96 -17.09 -10.01 19.05
N LYS A 97 -16.17 -10.10 20.01
CA LYS A 97 -16.47 -10.37 21.41
C LYS A 97 -17.28 -9.26 22.07
N ASP A 98 -16.97 -8.00 21.76
CA ASP A 98 -17.61 -6.82 22.36
C ASP A 98 -18.95 -6.45 21.68
N ALA A 99 -19.34 -7.14 20.60
CA ALA A 99 -20.60 -6.90 19.92
C ALA A 99 -21.80 -7.44 20.70
N ALA A 100 -22.92 -6.72 20.65
CA ALA A 100 -24.15 -7.11 21.33
C ALA A 100 -24.82 -8.31 20.65
N ARG A 101 -24.79 -8.35 19.31
CA ARG A 101 -25.40 -9.40 18.48
C ARG A 101 -24.55 -9.69 17.25
N CYS A 102 -24.49 -10.95 16.84
CA CYS A 102 -23.95 -11.37 15.55
C CYS A 102 -25.04 -12.05 14.73
N TYR A 103 -25.39 -11.48 13.58
CA TYR A 103 -26.37 -12.03 12.66
C TYR A 103 -25.66 -12.77 11.54
N VAL A 104 -25.84 -14.08 11.49
CA VAL A 104 -25.31 -14.95 10.44
C VAL A 104 -26.35 -15.09 9.33
N PHE A 105 -26.06 -14.50 8.17
CA PHE A 105 -26.93 -14.59 7.00
C PHE A 105 -26.46 -15.68 6.04
N LEU A 106 -27.23 -16.77 5.95
CA LEU A 106 -26.91 -17.96 5.15
C LEU A 106 -27.61 -17.90 3.79
N SER A 107 -26.93 -17.34 2.79
CA SER A 107 -27.49 -17.20 1.43
C SER A 107 -27.77 -18.53 0.71
N ASP A 108 -27.23 -19.65 1.22
CA ASP A 108 -27.36 -20.99 0.66
C ASP A 108 -28.28 -21.92 1.47
N VAL A 109 -28.99 -21.38 2.46
CA VAL A 109 -29.93 -22.13 3.30
C VAL A 109 -31.32 -21.53 3.16
N SER A 110 -32.28 -22.33 2.71
CA SER A 110 -33.70 -21.94 2.62
C SER A 110 -34.48 -22.50 3.81
N ALA A 111 -35.35 -21.67 4.39
CA ALA A 111 -36.29 -22.06 5.44
C ALA A 111 -37.73 -21.63 5.08
N ALA A 112 -38.16 -22.03 3.88
CA ALA A 112 -39.48 -21.73 3.34
C ALA A 112 -40.63 -22.18 4.27
N ALA A 113 -41.75 -21.45 4.26
CA ALA A 113 -42.87 -21.65 5.19
C ALA A 113 -43.55 -23.01 5.03
N ASP A 114 -43.52 -23.51 3.80
CA ASP A 114 -44.24 -24.72 3.39
C ASP A 114 -43.35 -25.97 3.47
N ALA A 115 -42.11 -25.83 3.93
CA ALA A 115 -41.17 -26.93 4.04
C ALA A 115 -41.41 -27.74 5.34
N PRO A 116 -41.16 -29.06 5.33
CA PRO A 116 -41.24 -29.89 6.54
C PRO A 116 -40.38 -29.34 7.69
N GLN A 117 -40.84 -29.55 8.93
CA GLN A 117 -40.04 -29.27 10.13
C GLN A 117 -38.65 -29.92 9.97
N ASN A 118 -37.59 -29.11 10.06
CA ASN A 118 -36.17 -29.50 9.92
C ASN A 118 -35.63 -29.73 8.49
N ALA A 119 -36.40 -29.43 7.43
CA ALA A 119 -35.90 -29.53 6.05
C ALA A 119 -34.66 -28.66 5.77
N TRP A 120 -34.47 -27.59 6.54
CA TRP A 120 -33.32 -26.69 6.46
C TRP A 120 -32.03 -27.26 7.07
N GLU A 121 -32.09 -28.28 7.94
CA GLU A 121 -30.92 -28.78 8.70
C GLU A 121 -29.83 -29.33 7.78
N ALA A 122 -30.21 -30.06 6.73
CA ALA A 122 -29.27 -30.59 5.75
C ALA A 122 -28.55 -29.47 5.00
N PHE A 123 -29.27 -28.43 4.59
CA PHE A 123 -28.70 -27.25 3.94
C PHE A 123 -27.82 -26.44 4.89
N PHE A 124 -28.21 -26.32 6.17
CA PHE A 124 -27.41 -25.68 7.21
C PHE A 124 -26.06 -26.38 7.40
N LEU A 125 -26.06 -27.70 7.56
CA LEU A 125 -24.82 -28.50 7.66
C LEU A 125 -24.00 -28.45 6.37
N ALA A 126 -24.63 -28.29 5.21
CA ALA A 126 -23.96 -28.13 3.92
C ALA A 126 -23.48 -26.70 3.64
N SER A 127 -23.89 -25.71 4.44
CA SER A 127 -23.64 -24.30 4.14
C SER A 127 -22.15 -24.01 4.01
N LYS A 128 -21.83 -23.28 2.94
CA LYS A 128 -20.48 -22.82 2.64
C LYS A 128 -20.01 -21.76 3.62
N TRP A 129 -20.87 -21.21 4.48
CA TRP A 129 -20.49 -20.28 5.55
C TRP A 129 -19.53 -20.95 6.55
N PHE A 130 -19.80 -22.21 6.93
CA PHE A 130 -18.92 -22.98 7.82
C PHE A 130 -17.54 -23.29 7.22
N SER A 131 -17.43 -23.19 5.89
CA SER A 131 -16.17 -23.42 5.19
C SER A 131 -15.30 -22.17 5.07
N ARG A 132 -15.73 -20.97 5.48
CA ARG A 132 -14.91 -19.75 5.37
C ARG A 132 -14.00 -19.61 6.60
N GLY A 133 -12.74 -19.21 6.43
CA GLY A 133 -11.80 -19.03 7.55
C GLY A 133 -12.27 -18.00 8.58
N TRP A 134 -12.58 -16.79 8.12
CA TRP A 134 -12.96 -15.65 8.99
C TRP A 134 -14.23 -15.86 9.81
N THR A 135 -15.17 -16.70 9.34
CA THR A 135 -16.39 -17.02 10.09
C THR A 135 -16.12 -17.83 11.37
N LEU A 136 -14.89 -18.32 11.56
CA LEU A 136 -14.47 -18.98 12.79
C LEU A 136 -14.51 -18.02 13.99
N GLN A 137 -13.95 -16.82 13.85
CA GLN A 137 -13.97 -15.83 14.92
C GLN A 137 -15.39 -15.29 15.13
N GLU A 138 -16.16 -15.10 14.05
CA GLU A 138 -17.56 -14.63 14.10
C GLU A 138 -18.49 -15.61 14.80
N LEU A 139 -18.14 -16.91 14.83
CA LEU A 139 -18.86 -17.95 15.57
C LEU A 139 -18.47 -18.01 17.04
N ILE A 140 -17.16 -17.96 17.32
CA ILE A 140 -16.61 -18.22 18.67
C ILE A 140 -16.68 -16.97 19.54
N ALA A 141 -16.29 -15.81 19.00
CA ALA A 141 -16.04 -14.62 19.82
C ALA A 141 -17.32 -13.95 20.36
N PRO A 142 -18.40 -13.74 19.57
CA PRO A 142 -19.58 -13.04 20.07
C PRO A 142 -20.35 -13.86 21.10
N ALA A 143 -20.86 -13.20 22.14
CA ALA A 143 -21.69 -13.85 23.14
C ALA A 143 -22.99 -14.41 22.55
N SER A 144 -23.57 -13.70 21.57
CA SER A 144 -24.81 -14.05 20.87
C SER A 144 -24.56 -14.15 19.37
N VAL A 145 -24.89 -15.30 18.79
CA VAL A 145 -24.84 -15.55 17.33
C VAL A 145 -26.18 -16.15 16.91
N GLU A 146 -26.85 -15.52 15.95
CA GLU A 146 -28.17 -15.91 15.46
C GLU A 146 -28.11 -16.22 13.96
N PHE A 147 -28.70 -17.33 13.53
CA PHE A 147 -28.64 -17.83 12.16
C PHE A 147 -29.95 -17.54 11.42
N PHE A 148 -29.81 -17.01 10.20
CA PHE A 148 -30.92 -16.65 9.33
C PHE A 148 -30.77 -17.27 7.94
N SER A 149 -31.90 -17.68 7.36
CA SER A 149 -31.98 -18.21 6.00
C SER A 149 -31.82 -17.12 4.93
N CYS A 150 -31.73 -17.51 3.66
CA CYS A 150 -31.69 -16.56 2.55
C CYS A 150 -32.97 -15.71 2.42
N GLU A 151 -34.09 -16.17 2.98
CA GLU A 151 -35.34 -15.40 3.09
C GLU A 151 -35.40 -14.50 4.35
N GLY A 152 -34.31 -14.42 5.13
CA GLY A 152 -34.24 -13.61 6.35
C GLY A 152 -35.01 -14.19 7.54
N ARG A 153 -35.35 -15.48 7.51
CA ARG A 153 -36.06 -16.15 8.61
C ARG A 153 -35.09 -16.71 9.64
N ARG A 154 -35.40 -16.53 10.93
CA ARG A 154 -34.59 -17.04 12.03
C ARG A 154 -34.66 -18.56 12.07
N ILE A 155 -33.51 -19.21 11.94
CA ILE A 155 -33.33 -20.66 12.04
C ILE A 155 -33.13 -21.05 13.51
N GLY A 156 -32.27 -20.32 14.20
CA GLY A 156 -31.90 -20.57 15.60
C GLY A 156 -30.73 -19.72 16.02
N ASP A 157 -30.18 -20.00 17.20
CA ASP A 157 -29.00 -19.33 17.75
C ASP A 157 -27.91 -20.34 18.11
N LYS A 158 -26.73 -19.82 18.47
CA LYS A 158 -25.57 -20.62 18.85
C LYS A 158 -25.88 -21.64 19.94
N THR A 159 -26.80 -21.34 20.86
CA THR A 159 -27.15 -22.18 22.01
C THR A 159 -28.15 -23.28 21.65
N SER A 160 -29.19 -22.93 20.88
CA SER A 160 -30.20 -23.88 20.39
C SER A 160 -29.65 -24.83 19.33
N LEU A 161 -28.63 -24.43 18.58
CA LEU A 161 -28.01 -25.22 17.52
C LEU A 161 -26.65 -25.84 17.90
N GLU A 162 -26.27 -25.83 19.19
CA GLU A 162 -24.97 -26.36 19.66
C GLU A 162 -24.63 -27.75 19.11
N PRO A 163 -25.53 -28.75 19.11
CA PRO A 163 -25.20 -30.08 18.60
C PRO A 163 -24.85 -30.09 17.11
N LEU A 164 -25.59 -29.33 16.30
CA LEU A 164 -25.38 -29.23 14.86
C LEU A 164 -24.10 -28.45 14.53
N VAL A 165 -23.85 -27.35 15.24
CA VAL A 165 -22.65 -26.54 15.07
C VAL A 165 -21.41 -27.33 15.51
N HIS A 166 -21.47 -28.05 16.64
CA HIS A 166 -20.41 -28.93 17.10
C HIS A 166 -20.13 -30.03 16.08
N ALA A 167 -21.16 -30.75 15.62
CA ALA A 167 -21.02 -31.81 14.63
C ALA A 167 -20.39 -31.32 13.31
N LYS A 168 -20.72 -30.10 12.88
CA LYS A 168 -20.17 -29.51 11.65
C LYS A 168 -18.73 -29.03 11.79
N THR A 169 -18.40 -28.40 12.93
CA THR A 169 -17.15 -27.63 13.08
C THR A 169 -16.08 -28.36 13.89
N GLY A 170 -16.46 -29.36 14.69
CA GLY A 170 -15.59 -29.99 15.68
C GLY A 170 -15.26 -29.09 16.89
N ILE A 171 -15.82 -27.88 16.98
CA ILE A 171 -15.58 -26.96 18.08
C ILE A 171 -16.32 -27.46 19.33
N PRO A 172 -15.65 -27.67 20.47
CA PRO A 172 -16.28 -28.16 21.69
C PRO A 172 -17.40 -27.23 22.17
N VAL A 173 -18.50 -27.80 22.66
CA VAL A 173 -19.66 -27.03 23.16
C VAL A 173 -19.27 -26.01 24.23
N ARG A 174 -18.30 -26.33 25.10
CA ARG A 174 -17.76 -25.37 26.07
C ARG A 174 -17.17 -24.11 25.44
N ALA A 175 -16.50 -24.22 24.28
CA ALA A 175 -16.01 -23.05 23.55
C ALA A 175 -17.16 -22.27 22.89
N LEU A 176 -18.18 -22.97 22.35
CA LEU A 176 -19.37 -22.32 21.76
C LEU A 176 -20.17 -21.53 22.80
N ARG A 177 -20.16 -21.96 24.06
CA ARG A 177 -20.75 -21.27 25.21
C ARG A 177 -19.90 -20.12 25.77
N ASN A 178 -18.91 -19.64 25.02
CA ASN A 178 -17.98 -18.57 25.43
C ASN A 178 -17.10 -18.93 26.64
N GLY A 179 -16.78 -20.22 26.82
CA GLY A 179 -15.81 -20.66 27.82
C GLY A 179 -14.40 -20.11 27.55
N PRO A 180 -13.52 -20.05 28.57
CA PRO A 180 -12.16 -19.54 28.43
C PRO A 180 -11.36 -20.33 27.38
N LEU A 181 -10.78 -19.64 26.39
CA LEU A 181 -10.09 -20.28 25.27
C LEU A 181 -8.70 -20.83 25.64
N ASP A 182 -8.13 -20.38 26.76
CA ASP A 182 -6.87 -20.84 27.34
C ASP A 182 -6.95 -22.26 27.93
N GLU A 183 -8.16 -22.75 28.23
CA GLU A 183 -8.40 -24.15 28.60
C GLU A 183 -8.22 -25.14 27.44
N PHE A 184 -8.04 -24.64 26.22
CA PHE A 184 -7.78 -25.43 25.03
C PHE A 184 -6.34 -25.20 24.58
N THR A 185 -5.67 -26.29 24.29
CA THR A 185 -4.33 -26.26 23.73
C THR A 185 -4.32 -25.49 22.41
N VAL A 186 -3.15 -24.94 22.06
CA VAL A 186 -2.95 -24.28 20.76
C VAL A 186 -3.34 -25.23 19.62
N ASN A 187 -3.01 -26.51 19.72
CA ASN A 187 -3.32 -27.49 18.66
C ASN A 187 -4.83 -27.73 18.51
N GLU A 188 -5.58 -27.86 19.60
CA GLU A 188 -7.04 -27.98 19.54
C GLU A 188 -7.67 -26.76 18.86
N ARG A 189 -7.23 -25.55 19.23
CA ARG A 189 -7.74 -24.30 18.62
C ARG A 189 -7.38 -24.18 17.14
N ARG A 190 -6.23 -24.70 16.73
CA ARG A 190 -5.82 -24.77 15.32
C ARG A 190 -6.68 -25.75 14.53
N ASP A 191 -7.04 -26.88 15.10
CA ASP A 191 -7.85 -27.90 14.43
C ASP A 191 -9.25 -27.37 14.06
N TRP A 192 -9.78 -26.38 14.80
CA TRP A 192 -11.05 -25.71 14.46
C TRP A 192 -11.03 -24.97 13.11
N ALA A 193 -9.83 -24.64 12.59
CA ALA A 193 -9.65 -24.02 11.28
C ALA A 193 -9.32 -25.02 10.16
N LYS A 194 -9.04 -26.28 10.47
CA LYS A 194 -8.44 -27.26 9.54
C LYS A 194 -9.24 -27.48 8.25
N ASN A 195 -10.58 -27.49 8.35
CA ASN A 195 -11.49 -27.74 7.23
C ASN A 195 -12.01 -26.45 6.57
N ARG A 196 -11.46 -25.28 6.95
CA ARG A 196 -11.87 -23.99 6.42
C ARG A 196 -10.97 -23.59 5.25
N LYS A 197 -11.59 -22.91 4.28
CA LYS A 197 -11.01 -22.32 3.09
C LYS A 197 -10.93 -20.81 3.26
N THR A 198 -9.88 -20.24 2.73
CA THR A 198 -9.62 -18.80 2.75
C THR A 198 -9.32 -18.30 1.36
N THR A 199 -9.62 -17.02 1.11
CA THR A 199 -9.32 -16.38 -0.18
C THR A 199 -7.82 -16.27 -0.35
N GLU A 200 -7.16 -15.70 0.65
CA GLU A 200 -5.70 -15.67 0.74
C GLU A 200 -5.19 -16.87 1.52
N GLU A 201 -3.98 -17.33 1.21
CA GLU A 201 -3.38 -18.47 1.88
C GLU A 201 -3.07 -18.19 3.36
N GLU A 202 -2.62 -16.98 3.67
CA GLU A 202 -2.24 -16.54 5.01
C GLU A 202 -3.44 -16.31 5.93
N ASP A 203 -4.62 -16.08 5.37
CA ASP A 203 -5.87 -15.95 6.14
C ASP A 203 -6.19 -17.23 6.92
N ALA A 204 -5.66 -18.39 6.52
CA ALA A 204 -5.75 -19.63 7.27
C ALA A 204 -5.03 -19.55 8.64
N VAL A 205 -4.11 -18.59 8.78
CA VAL A 205 -3.39 -18.24 10.01
C VAL A 205 -4.05 -17.03 10.65
N TYR A 206 -4.36 -15.99 9.87
CA TYR A 206 -4.88 -14.73 10.42
C TYR A 206 -6.25 -14.89 11.07
N CYS A 207 -7.07 -15.85 10.61
CA CYS A 207 -8.34 -16.19 11.26
C CYS A 207 -8.17 -16.80 12.67
N LEU A 208 -6.96 -17.18 13.08
CA LEU A 208 -6.68 -17.74 14.41
C LEU A 208 -6.08 -16.74 15.40
N LEU A 209 -5.66 -15.54 14.98
CA LEU A 209 -4.88 -14.63 15.82
C LEU A 209 -5.57 -14.28 17.13
N GLY A 210 -6.82 -13.84 17.07
CA GLY A 210 -7.57 -13.53 18.29
C GLY A 210 -8.04 -14.74 19.09
N ILE A 211 -8.15 -15.92 18.44
CA ILE A 211 -8.45 -17.18 19.13
C ILE A 211 -7.23 -17.67 19.93
N LEU A 212 -6.03 -17.38 19.43
CA LEU A 212 -4.75 -17.72 20.05
C LEU A 212 -4.20 -16.58 20.93
N ASP A 213 -4.84 -15.42 20.92
CA ASP A 213 -4.41 -14.19 21.59
C ASP A 213 -3.00 -13.73 21.19
N VAL A 214 -2.72 -13.70 19.88
CA VAL A 214 -1.42 -13.33 19.30
C VAL A 214 -1.57 -12.14 18.36
N VAL A 215 -0.57 -11.24 18.37
CA VAL A 215 -0.49 -10.11 17.43
C VAL A 215 0.68 -10.29 16.47
N ILE A 216 0.38 -10.54 15.20
CA ILE A 216 1.36 -10.52 14.10
C ILE A 216 0.99 -9.46 13.05
N PRO A 217 1.98 -8.70 12.54
CA PRO A 217 1.77 -7.89 11.34
C PRO A 217 1.28 -8.76 10.19
N ALA A 218 0.24 -8.34 9.48
CA ALA A 218 -0.16 -9.06 8.27
C ALA A 218 0.91 -8.88 7.19
N ALA A 219 1.44 -9.97 6.65
CA ALA A 219 2.39 -9.97 5.54
C ALA A 219 1.93 -11.00 4.50
N TYR A 220 0.89 -10.66 3.77
CA TYR A 220 0.38 -11.55 2.75
C TYR A 220 1.37 -11.63 1.57
N GLY A 221 1.35 -12.74 0.85
CA GLY A 221 2.28 -13.05 -0.25
C GLY A 221 3.47 -13.88 0.22
N GLU A 222 3.58 -14.11 1.52
CA GLU A 222 4.58 -15.02 2.09
C GLU A 222 4.20 -16.49 1.95
N GLY A 223 2.90 -16.79 1.75
CA GLY A 223 2.34 -18.13 1.67
C GLY A 223 1.93 -18.69 3.04
N LYS A 224 0.97 -19.63 3.04
CA LYS A 224 0.39 -20.21 4.27
C LYS A 224 1.43 -20.74 5.25
N GLU A 225 2.37 -21.55 4.76
CA GLU A 225 3.37 -22.22 5.61
C GLU A 225 4.33 -21.23 6.30
N ARG A 226 4.60 -20.09 5.65
CA ARG A 226 5.46 -19.05 6.18
C ARG A 226 4.74 -18.22 7.25
N ALA A 227 3.49 -17.87 7.00
CA ALA A 227 2.62 -17.24 7.99
C ALA A 227 2.46 -18.14 9.24
N TRP A 228 2.32 -19.45 9.07
CA TRP A 228 2.25 -20.40 10.18
C TRP A 228 3.51 -20.40 11.04
N ARG A 229 4.69 -20.38 10.41
CA ARG A 229 5.96 -20.29 11.15
C ARG A 229 6.09 -18.99 11.92
N ARG A 230 5.64 -17.87 11.38
CA ARG A 230 5.63 -16.59 12.10
C ARG A 230 4.71 -16.64 13.31
N LEU A 231 3.50 -17.18 13.15
CA LEU A 231 2.58 -17.40 14.26
C LEU A 231 3.19 -18.32 15.33
N GLN A 232 3.78 -19.45 14.92
CA GLN A 232 4.45 -20.37 15.82
C GLN A 232 5.63 -19.68 16.54
N THR A 233 6.41 -18.89 15.81
CA THR A 233 7.50 -18.10 16.40
C THR A 233 6.98 -17.12 17.44
N GLU A 234 5.88 -16.40 17.18
CA GLU A 234 5.28 -15.51 18.19
C GLU A 234 4.71 -16.28 19.41
N LEU A 235 4.10 -17.45 19.19
CA LEU A 235 3.59 -18.31 20.26
C LEU A 235 4.72 -18.84 21.15
N GLU A 236 5.84 -19.25 20.55
CA GLU A 236 7.05 -19.67 21.26
C GLU A 236 7.80 -18.48 21.90
N ALA A 237 7.63 -17.29 21.32
CA ALA A 237 8.20 -16.02 21.76
C ALA A 237 7.40 -15.33 22.87
N ALA A 238 6.32 -15.92 23.37
CA ALA A 238 5.60 -15.45 24.57
C ALA A 238 6.56 -15.48 25.78
N GLY A 239 7.36 -14.42 25.92
CA GLY A 239 8.50 -14.30 26.85
C GLY A 239 9.81 -13.73 26.26
N SER A 240 9.88 -13.39 24.97
CA SER A 240 11.09 -12.86 24.28
C SER A 240 11.00 -11.37 23.91
N ALA A 241 12.12 -10.78 23.49
CA ALA A 241 12.22 -9.36 23.13
C ALA A 241 11.39 -8.97 21.89
N PRO A 242 10.67 -7.82 21.91
CA PRO A 242 9.80 -7.41 20.81
C PRO A 242 10.59 -7.14 19.52
N SER A 243 10.14 -7.73 18.41
CA SER A 243 10.79 -7.62 17.09
C SER A 243 9.77 -7.37 15.96
N ILE A 244 10.21 -6.68 14.90
CA ILE A 244 9.48 -6.46 13.64
C ILE A 244 10.40 -6.87 12.49
N ILE A 245 10.13 -8.04 11.90
CA ILE A 245 10.80 -8.53 10.71
C ILE A 245 9.69 -8.75 9.65
N PRO A 246 9.75 -8.05 8.50
CA PRO A 246 8.62 -7.92 7.58
C PRO A 246 8.38 -9.19 6.76
N PHE A 247 9.38 -10.05 6.64
CA PHE A 247 9.33 -11.27 5.85
C PHE A 247 9.73 -12.48 6.69
N SER A 248 9.05 -13.59 6.45
CA SER A 248 9.48 -14.92 6.91
C SER A 248 10.90 -15.27 6.45
N GLN A 249 11.59 -16.11 7.22
CA GLN A 249 12.89 -16.65 6.84
C GLN A 249 12.77 -17.45 5.53
N ASN A 250 13.75 -17.29 4.64
CA ASN A 250 13.78 -17.96 3.35
C ASN A 250 14.39 -19.37 3.50
N ASP A 251 13.55 -20.42 3.44
CA ASP A 251 14.02 -21.81 3.62
C ASP A 251 14.92 -22.31 2.48
N GLN A 252 14.83 -21.67 1.31
CA GLN A 252 15.66 -21.98 0.14
C GLN A 252 16.93 -21.12 0.11
N PHE A 253 17.19 -20.31 1.15
CA PHE A 253 18.43 -19.55 1.27
C PHE A 253 19.62 -20.50 1.33
N VAL A 254 20.64 -20.23 0.50
CA VAL A 254 21.83 -21.09 0.41
C VAL A 254 23.11 -20.27 0.33
N GLY A 255 24.13 -20.79 1.02
CA GLY A 255 25.47 -20.23 1.01
C GLY A 255 25.60 -18.98 1.87
N ARG A 256 26.65 -18.18 1.62
CA ARG A 256 26.99 -16.95 2.34
C ARG A 256 27.31 -17.09 3.84
N GLU A 257 27.54 -18.30 4.35
CA GLU A 257 27.85 -18.53 5.77
C GLU A 257 29.08 -17.78 6.27
N SER A 258 30.12 -17.62 5.43
CA SER A 258 31.28 -16.79 5.78
C SER A 258 30.89 -15.34 6.04
N GLN A 259 30.02 -14.77 5.19
CA GLN A 259 29.53 -13.41 5.33
C GLN A 259 28.59 -13.29 6.54
N LEU A 260 27.73 -14.28 6.76
CA LEU A 260 26.85 -14.33 7.93
C LEU A 260 27.65 -14.38 9.23
N THR A 261 28.68 -15.22 9.27
CA THR A 261 29.55 -15.35 10.45
C THR A 261 30.32 -14.05 10.71
N GLU A 262 30.84 -13.40 9.66
CA GLU A 262 31.48 -12.08 9.78
C GLU A 262 30.51 -11.01 10.30
N LEU A 263 29.28 -10.99 9.77
CA LEU A 263 28.25 -10.06 10.21
C LEU A 263 27.86 -10.32 11.67
N GLU A 264 27.67 -11.57 12.05
CA GLU A 264 27.31 -11.97 13.41
C GLU A 264 28.41 -11.60 14.41
N ALA A 265 29.67 -11.89 14.10
CA ALA A 265 30.79 -11.52 14.94
C ALA A 265 30.82 -9.99 15.14
N LYS A 266 30.86 -9.22 14.06
CA LYS A 266 30.96 -7.76 14.18
C LYS A 266 29.72 -7.11 14.81
N LEU A 267 28.49 -7.58 14.53
CA LEU A 267 27.28 -7.01 15.13
C LEU A 267 27.11 -7.42 16.61
N PHE A 268 27.57 -8.61 17.01
CA PHE A 268 27.20 -9.21 18.30
C PHE A 268 28.34 -9.40 19.33
N GLU A 269 29.62 -9.40 18.96
CA GLU A 269 30.73 -9.90 19.78
C GLU A 269 31.15 -9.02 20.98
N HIS A 270 30.90 -7.70 20.98
CA HIS A 270 31.49 -6.79 21.99
C HIS A 270 30.52 -5.90 22.81
N ASN A 271 29.22 -6.17 22.79
CA ASN A 271 28.21 -5.38 23.54
C ASN A 271 28.29 -3.85 23.31
N ARG A 272 28.88 -3.42 22.19
CA ARG A 272 29.05 -2.02 21.77
C ARG A 272 28.17 -1.72 20.56
N ALA A 273 27.81 -0.45 20.43
CA ALA A 273 27.13 0.06 19.26
C ALA A 273 27.99 -0.13 18.00
N THR A 274 27.48 -0.88 17.03
CA THR A 274 28.21 -1.19 15.79
C THR A 274 27.32 -0.90 14.60
N LYS A 275 27.84 -0.12 13.66
CA LYS A 275 27.19 0.15 12.37
C LYS A 275 27.93 -0.60 11.27
N MET A 276 27.21 -1.27 10.37
CA MET A 276 27.75 -2.00 9.22
C MET A 276 26.89 -1.85 7.97
N ALA A 277 27.52 -1.94 6.78
CA ALA A 277 26.81 -1.90 5.50
C ALA A 277 27.12 -3.13 4.64
N ILE A 278 26.09 -3.71 4.02
CA ILE A 278 26.20 -4.72 2.96
C ILE A 278 26.10 -3.98 1.62
N VAL A 279 27.20 -3.99 0.86
CA VAL A 279 27.31 -3.27 -0.42
C VAL A 279 27.50 -4.26 -1.56
N GLY A 280 26.79 -4.07 -2.67
CA GLY A 280 26.94 -4.95 -3.83
C GLY A 280 25.99 -4.63 -4.97
N PRO A 281 26.26 -5.16 -6.18
CA PRO A 281 25.41 -4.94 -7.36
C PRO A 281 23.93 -5.29 -7.14
N PRO A 282 23.00 -4.72 -7.92
CA PRO A 282 21.59 -5.12 -7.92
C PRO A 282 21.43 -6.64 -8.13
N GLY A 283 20.45 -7.26 -7.47
CA GLY A 283 20.15 -8.70 -7.64
C GLY A 283 21.09 -9.68 -6.94
N THR A 284 22.16 -9.23 -6.25
CA THR A 284 23.14 -10.11 -5.56
C THR A 284 22.66 -10.74 -4.25
N GLY A 285 21.47 -10.36 -3.77
CA GLY A 285 20.86 -10.92 -2.56
C GLY A 285 21.18 -10.19 -1.25
N LYS A 286 21.52 -8.89 -1.29
CA LYS A 286 21.83 -8.08 -0.09
C LYS A 286 20.71 -8.09 0.95
N SER A 287 19.49 -7.78 0.55
CA SER A 287 18.32 -7.77 1.44
C SER A 287 18.01 -9.16 1.99
N GLN A 288 18.24 -10.23 1.20
CA GLN A 288 18.10 -11.61 1.68
C GLN A 288 19.15 -11.97 2.74
N LEU A 289 20.40 -11.52 2.58
CA LEU A 289 21.46 -11.71 3.57
C LEU A 289 21.14 -10.96 4.88
N ALA A 290 20.64 -9.73 4.78
CA ALA A 290 20.22 -8.93 5.94
C ALA A 290 19.02 -9.56 6.67
N LEU A 291 18.07 -10.12 5.92
CA LEU A 291 16.91 -10.83 6.47
C LEU A 291 17.33 -12.08 7.23
N GLU A 292 18.29 -12.85 6.69
CA GLU A 292 18.83 -14.03 7.37
C GLU A 292 19.52 -13.66 8.70
N ILE A 293 20.32 -12.58 8.73
CA ILE A 293 20.91 -12.06 9.98
C ILE A 293 19.83 -11.65 10.99
N ALA A 294 18.77 -10.97 10.54
CA ALA A 294 17.68 -10.56 11.41
C ALA A 294 17.02 -11.76 12.12
N HIS A 295 16.75 -12.84 11.39
CA HIS A 295 16.19 -14.08 11.95
C HIS A 295 17.17 -14.78 12.89
N ARG A 296 18.45 -14.92 12.51
CA ARG A 296 19.48 -15.53 13.38
C ARG A 296 19.70 -14.74 14.67
N ALA A 297 19.71 -13.41 14.59
CA ALA A 297 19.84 -12.52 15.74
C ALA A 297 18.70 -12.75 16.75
N ARG A 298 17.46 -12.86 16.25
CA ARG A 298 16.27 -13.13 17.08
C ARG A 298 16.32 -14.53 17.72
N GLN A 299 16.71 -15.55 16.96
CA GLN A 299 16.74 -16.94 17.43
C GLN A 299 17.85 -17.18 18.47
N ARG A 300 19.03 -16.59 18.27
CA ARG A 300 20.20 -16.81 19.14
C ARG A 300 20.21 -15.90 20.38
N ASN A 301 19.57 -14.73 20.32
CA ASN A 301 19.57 -13.76 21.41
C ASN A 301 18.15 -13.41 21.86
N ARG A 302 17.62 -14.13 22.86
CA ARG A 302 16.25 -13.91 23.40
C ARG A 302 15.98 -12.50 23.93
N ASN A 303 17.04 -11.75 24.29
CA ASN A 303 16.98 -10.37 24.78
C ASN A 303 17.26 -9.30 23.70
N CYS A 304 17.43 -9.70 22.44
CA CYS A 304 17.68 -8.79 21.32
C CYS A 304 16.38 -8.45 20.57
N CYS A 305 16.03 -7.16 20.52
CA CYS A 305 14.95 -6.64 19.70
C CYS A 305 15.47 -6.43 18.27
N VAL A 306 14.78 -6.95 17.26
CA VAL A 306 15.15 -6.76 15.84
C VAL A 306 14.08 -5.93 15.14
N PHE A 307 14.45 -4.80 14.54
CA PHE A 307 13.53 -3.93 13.80
C PHE A 307 14.04 -3.67 12.38
N TRP A 308 13.20 -3.98 11.39
CA TRP A 308 13.44 -3.68 9.99
C TRP A 308 12.85 -2.33 9.59
N ILE A 309 13.60 -1.56 8.82
CA ILE A 309 13.27 -0.20 8.36
C ILE A 309 13.48 -0.17 6.84
N ASP A 310 12.39 0.05 6.08
CA ASP A 310 12.50 0.30 4.63
C ASP A 310 12.95 1.74 4.43
N ALA A 311 14.16 1.91 3.90
CA ALA A 311 14.82 3.19 3.69
C ALA A 311 14.88 3.57 2.21
N SER A 312 14.00 2.99 1.37
CA SER A 312 13.94 3.35 -0.05
C SER A 312 13.49 4.78 -0.31
N ASP A 313 12.76 5.38 0.62
CA ASP A 313 12.25 6.74 0.55
C ASP A 313 11.84 7.23 1.96
N THR A 314 11.67 8.55 2.08
CA THR A 314 11.33 9.21 3.34
C THR A 314 10.01 8.72 3.95
N ASP A 315 8.97 8.46 3.13
CA ASP A 315 7.66 8.04 3.62
C ASP A 315 7.71 6.61 4.17
N SER A 316 8.40 5.69 3.47
CA SER A 316 8.64 4.32 3.90
C SER A 316 9.41 4.26 5.23
N LEU A 317 10.36 5.18 5.40
CA LEU A 317 11.12 5.31 6.64
C LEU A 317 10.23 5.77 7.80
N TYR A 318 9.41 6.81 7.63
CA TYR A 318 8.48 7.27 8.67
C TYR A 318 7.49 6.18 9.08
N ARG A 319 6.94 5.44 8.12
CA ARG A 319 6.02 4.31 8.38
C ARG A 319 6.68 3.20 9.19
N SER A 320 7.95 2.91 8.90
CA SER A 320 8.72 1.93 9.65
C SER A 320 8.86 2.33 11.12
N TYR A 321 9.16 3.60 11.39
CA TYR A 321 9.25 4.13 12.76
C TYR A 321 7.92 4.10 13.50
N GLU A 322 6.82 4.44 12.85
CA GLU A 322 5.48 4.35 13.44
C GLU A 322 5.08 2.91 13.81
N SER A 323 5.55 1.92 13.05
CA SER A 323 5.36 0.50 13.38
C SER A 323 6.13 0.12 14.64
N ILE A 324 7.36 0.62 14.77
CA ILE A 324 8.23 0.39 15.94
C ILE A 324 7.62 0.99 17.21
N THR A 325 7.19 2.27 17.17
CA THR A 325 6.59 2.94 18.34
C THR A 325 5.36 2.20 18.85
N ARG A 326 4.52 1.71 17.94
CA ARG A 326 3.34 0.92 18.26
C ARG A 326 3.67 -0.43 18.88
N LYS A 327 4.60 -1.20 18.29
CA LYS A 327 4.99 -2.54 18.80
C LYS A 327 5.61 -2.45 20.20
N LEU A 328 6.32 -1.34 20.48
CA LEU A 328 6.92 -1.06 21.78
C LEU A 328 5.95 -0.42 22.79
N GLY A 329 4.77 0.01 22.35
CA GLY A 329 3.78 0.67 23.22
C GLY A 329 4.27 2.01 23.80
N ILE A 330 5.04 2.78 23.03
CA ILE A 330 5.66 4.03 23.51
C ILE A 330 4.58 5.09 23.76
N PRO A 331 4.46 5.67 24.96
CA PRO A 331 3.45 6.70 25.24
C PRO A 331 3.45 7.83 24.20
N GLY A 332 2.27 8.22 23.71
CA GLY A 332 2.09 9.23 22.66
C GLY A 332 2.16 8.70 21.22
N TRP A 333 2.32 7.37 21.02
CA TRP A 333 2.31 6.75 19.67
C TRP A 333 0.98 6.91 18.90
N ASP A 334 -0.11 7.20 19.61
CA ASP A 334 -1.46 7.40 19.10
C ASP A 334 -1.82 8.86 18.83
N ASP A 335 -0.93 9.81 19.15
CA ASP A 335 -1.08 11.22 18.81
C ASP A 335 -0.65 11.46 17.35
N GLU A 336 -1.61 11.88 16.51
CA GLU A 336 -1.37 12.18 15.10
C GLU A 336 -0.41 13.37 14.88
N LYS A 337 -0.16 14.20 15.90
CA LYS A 337 0.77 15.33 15.85
C LYS A 337 2.19 14.98 16.33
N ALA A 338 2.40 13.82 16.94
CA ALA A 338 3.68 13.44 17.49
C ALA A 338 4.63 12.88 16.40
N ASP A 339 5.90 13.34 16.41
CA ASP A 339 6.93 12.77 15.54
C ASP A 339 7.31 11.36 16.05
N SER A 340 6.71 10.34 15.43
CA SER A 340 6.97 8.93 15.73
C SER A 340 8.44 8.54 15.62
N ARG A 341 9.22 9.20 14.76
CA ARG A 341 10.67 8.97 14.66
C ARG A 341 11.39 9.51 15.90
N GLN A 342 11.06 10.72 16.37
CA GLN A 342 11.65 11.26 17.60
C GLN A 342 11.28 10.42 18.82
N LEU A 343 10.02 9.98 18.93
CA LEU A 343 9.57 9.10 20.01
C LEU A 343 10.33 7.77 20.01
N ALA A 344 10.47 7.12 18.85
CA ALA A 344 11.23 5.88 18.72
C ALA A 344 12.71 6.09 19.06
N LYS A 345 13.34 7.16 18.56
CA LYS A 345 14.74 7.46 18.86
C LYS A 345 14.97 7.70 20.35
N ALA A 346 14.11 8.48 21.01
CA ALA A 346 14.23 8.76 22.43
C ALA A 346 14.08 7.49 23.27
N TYR A 347 13.13 6.62 22.92
CA TYR A 347 12.92 5.35 23.61
C TYR A 347 14.07 4.36 23.40
N LEU A 348 14.52 4.19 22.15
CA LEU A 348 15.62 3.29 21.79
C LEU A 348 16.99 3.79 22.30
N GLY A 349 17.14 5.10 22.47
CA GLY A 349 18.30 5.75 23.06
C GLY A 349 18.30 5.78 24.60
N GLY A 350 17.18 5.47 25.25
CA GLY A 350 17.08 5.43 26.71
C GLY A 350 17.84 4.26 27.35
N ASN A 351 18.14 4.37 28.65
CA ASN A 351 18.89 3.38 29.46
C ASN A 351 18.11 2.07 29.72
N GLY A 352 17.76 1.34 28.66
CA GLY A 352 17.22 -0.02 28.73
C GLY A 352 18.33 -1.07 28.69
N LYS A 353 18.20 -2.17 29.45
CA LYS A 353 19.10 -3.35 29.41
C LYS A 353 18.95 -4.21 28.13
N ARG A 354 18.22 -3.74 27.12
CA ARG A 354 17.84 -4.53 25.93
C ARG A 354 18.71 -4.12 24.74
N ARG A 355 19.22 -5.12 24.02
CA ARG A 355 20.01 -4.92 22.80
C ARG A 355 19.09 -4.75 21.60
N TYR A 356 19.48 -3.91 20.65
CA TYR A 356 18.70 -3.66 19.43
C TYR A 356 19.53 -3.96 18.18
N LEU A 357 18.91 -4.61 17.19
CA LEU A 357 19.39 -4.65 15.81
C LEU A 357 18.41 -3.87 14.92
N LEU A 358 18.89 -2.80 14.28
CA LEU A 358 18.15 -2.01 13.31
C LEU A 358 18.66 -2.33 11.90
N VAL A 359 17.78 -2.80 11.01
CA VAL A 359 18.13 -3.11 9.61
C VAL A 359 17.50 -2.07 8.70
N PHE A 360 18.32 -1.22 8.06
CA PHE A 360 17.91 -0.24 7.05
C PHE A 360 18.13 -0.82 5.65
N ASP A 361 17.04 -1.14 4.96
CA ASP A 361 17.09 -1.77 3.63
C ASP A 361 16.93 -0.73 2.50
N ASN A 362 17.69 -0.89 1.40
CA ASN A 362 17.66 -0.07 0.17
C ASN A 362 18.05 1.40 0.33
N VAL A 363 19.17 1.68 1.00
CA VAL A 363 19.74 3.03 1.15
C VAL A 363 20.46 3.44 -0.15
N ASP A 364 19.73 3.51 -1.26
CA ASP A 364 20.26 3.80 -2.59
C ASP A 364 20.00 5.23 -3.05
N ASP A 365 18.87 5.81 -2.65
CA ASP A 365 18.33 7.05 -3.22
C ASP A 365 18.03 8.11 -2.14
N MET A 366 18.92 8.22 -1.16
CA MET A 366 18.77 9.19 -0.07
C MET A 366 19.46 10.51 -0.43
N SER A 367 18.93 11.24 -1.42
CA SER A 367 19.01 12.70 -1.42
C SER A 367 17.99 13.24 -0.39
N LEU A 368 18.20 12.88 0.87
CA LEU A 368 17.46 13.45 2.00
C LEU A 368 17.77 14.94 2.01
N GLY A 369 16.83 15.77 1.53
CA GLY A 369 17.02 17.21 1.47
C GLY A 369 17.69 17.73 2.75
N SER A 370 18.90 18.26 2.61
CA SER A 370 19.72 18.85 3.69
C SER A 370 19.91 18.06 5.00
N THR A 371 19.45 16.80 5.13
CA THR A 371 19.43 16.05 6.40
C THR A 371 20.23 14.76 6.30
N ASP A 372 21.13 14.56 7.26
CA ASP A 372 22.08 13.44 7.28
C ASP A 372 21.37 12.16 7.78
N LEU A 373 21.74 10.99 7.23
CA LEU A 373 21.25 9.67 7.67
C LEU A 373 21.50 9.44 9.18
N SER A 374 22.48 10.13 9.75
CA SER A 374 22.77 10.17 11.18
C SER A 374 21.57 10.65 12.03
N ASP A 375 20.71 11.53 11.48
CA ASP A 375 19.49 12.01 12.13
C ASP A 375 18.42 10.92 12.28
N TYR A 376 18.57 9.81 11.55
CA TYR A 376 17.60 8.72 11.56
C TYR A 376 18.03 7.54 12.43
N VAL A 377 19.20 7.58 13.08
CA VAL A 377 19.70 6.47 13.90
C VAL A 377 19.59 6.83 15.39
N PRO A 378 19.04 5.97 16.26
CA PRO A 378 19.06 6.20 17.70
C PRO A 378 20.49 6.24 18.24
N GLN A 379 20.79 7.19 19.12
CA GLN A 379 22.08 7.23 19.83
C GLN A 379 21.98 6.31 21.05
N SER A 380 22.52 5.09 20.95
CA SER A 380 22.55 4.12 22.03
C SER A 380 23.88 3.37 22.04
N GLU A 381 24.44 3.10 23.22
CA GLU A 381 25.67 2.31 23.37
C GLU A 381 25.47 0.82 23.08
N GLN A 382 24.22 0.35 22.99
CA GLN A 382 23.85 -1.07 22.81
C GLN A 382 23.15 -1.37 21.46
N SER A 383 23.13 -0.42 20.51
CA SER A 383 22.46 -0.61 19.21
C SER A 383 23.40 -1.11 18.11
N ALA A 384 23.06 -2.23 17.50
CA ALA A 384 23.64 -2.69 16.23
C ALA A 384 22.81 -2.15 15.07
N VAL A 385 23.45 -1.64 14.01
CA VAL A 385 22.78 -1.11 12.82
C VAL A 385 23.37 -1.73 11.57
N LEU A 386 22.51 -2.24 10.69
CA LEU A 386 22.88 -2.87 9.43
C LEU A 386 22.20 -2.14 8.27
N TYR A 387 22.97 -1.73 7.27
CA TYR A 387 22.48 -1.07 6.06
C TYR A 387 22.62 -1.99 4.85
N THR A 388 21.69 -1.92 3.89
CA THR A 388 21.88 -2.48 2.54
C THR A 388 21.88 -1.36 1.49
N THR A 389 22.85 -1.39 0.57
CA THR A 389 22.97 -0.39 -0.50
C THR A 389 23.74 -0.95 -1.70
N THR A 390 23.48 -0.42 -2.88
CA THR A 390 24.22 -0.60 -4.12
C THR A 390 25.34 0.44 -4.27
N ASN A 391 25.24 1.58 -3.58
CA ASN A 391 26.19 2.68 -3.66
C ASN A 391 27.28 2.55 -2.59
N ARG A 392 28.51 2.25 -3.04
CA ARG A 392 29.67 2.10 -2.15
C ARG A 392 30.11 3.42 -1.52
N ASP A 393 29.95 4.53 -2.21
CA ASP A 393 30.41 5.82 -1.71
C ASP A 393 29.48 6.34 -0.61
N THR A 394 28.16 6.16 -0.77
CA THR A 394 27.16 6.32 0.30
C THR A 394 27.52 5.46 1.52
N ALA A 395 27.89 4.18 1.34
CA ALA A 395 28.28 3.33 2.46
C ALA A 395 29.55 3.79 3.19
N LYS A 396 30.52 4.38 2.47
CA LYS A 396 31.76 4.90 3.07
C LYS A 396 31.50 6.11 3.95
N GLU A 397 30.56 6.97 3.55
CA GLU A 397 30.22 8.19 4.27
C GLU A 397 29.71 7.90 5.69
N PHE A 398 28.88 6.87 5.87
CA PHE A 398 28.23 6.62 7.16
C PHE A 398 28.82 5.47 7.98
N VAL A 399 29.61 4.57 7.38
CA VAL A 399 29.90 3.26 7.98
C VAL A 399 31.35 2.76 7.81
N ALA A 400 32.27 3.56 7.26
CA ALA A 400 33.68 3.15 7.15
C ALA A 400 34.33 2.96 8.54
N PRO A 401 35.09 1.86 8.79
CA PRO A 401 35.55 0.83 7.85
C PRO A 401 34.67 -0.43 7.75
N ASN A 402 33.49 -0.48 8.35
CA ASN A 402 32.67 -1.68 8.48
C ASN A 402 31.77 -1.96 7.27
N ILE A 403 32.37 -2.18 6.11
CA ILE A 403 31.67 -2.45 4.85
C ILE A 403 31.91 -3.90 4.42
N LEU A 404 30.82 -4.66 4.30
CA LEU A 404 30.83 -5.99 3.70
C LEU A 404 30.50 -5.89 2.22
N GLN A 405 31.49 -6.17 1.36
CA GLN A 405 31.28 -6.22 -0.08
C GLN A 405 30.71 -7.58 -0.49
N LEU A 406 29.44 -7.60 -0.88
CA LEU A 406 28.77 -8.77 -1.42
C LEU A 406 29.07 -8.89 -2.93
N LYS A 407 29.82 -9.93 -3.28
CA LYS A 407 30.12 -10.31 -4.67
C LYS A 407 29.11 -11.33 -5.19
N GLU A 408 29.23 -11.74 -6.45
CA GLU A 408 28.47 -12.85 -7.04
C GLU A 408 28.59 -14.16 -6.22
N MET A 409 27.70 -15.11 -6.46
CA MET A 409 27.70 -16.40 -5.76
C MET A 409 28.78 -17.34 -6.31
N SER A 410 29.29 -18.23 -5.47
CA SER A 410 30.15 -19.32 -5.95
C SER A 410 29.34 -20.33 -6.77
N LEU A 411 30.01 -21.03 -7.69
CA LEU A 411 29.40 -22.12 -8.48
C LEU A 411 28.67 -23.14 -7.59
N SER A 412 29.31 -23.60 -6.52
CA SER A 412 28.73 -24.58 -5.59
C SER A 412 27.45 -24.07 -4.89
N THR A 413 27.39 -22.79 -4.57
CA THR A 413 26.20 -22.16 -3.98
C THR A 413 25.09 -22.04 -5.02
N ALA A 414 25.44 -21.61 -6.24
CA ALA A 414 24.51 -21.45 -7.35
C ALA A 414 23.90 -22.80 -7.78
N GLN A 415 24.69 -23.88 -7.80
CA GLN A 415 24.20 -25.25 -8.07
C GLN A 415 23.18 -25.70 -7.03
N ARG A 416 23.46 -25.47 -5.74
CA ARG A 416 22.52 -25.79 -4.66
C ARG A 416 21.25 -24.97 -4.77
N MET A 417 21.37 -23.68 -5.14
CA MET A 417 20.22 -22.81 -5.34
C MET A 417 19.32 -23.32 -6.47
N LEU A 418 19.91 -23.65 -7.63
CA LEU A 418 19.19 -24.22 -8.75
C LEU A 418 18.49 -25.52 -8.34
N ALA A 419 19.21 -26.46 -7.71
CA ALA A 419 18.65 -27.72 -7.24
C ALA A 419 17.47 -27.53 -6.28
N ASN A 420 17.55 -26.57 -5.35
CA ASN A 420 16.47 -26.26 -4.40
C ASN A 420 15.21 -25.71 -5.08
N HIS A 421 15.34 -25.12 -6.26
CA HIS A 421 14.21 -24.55 -7.01
C HIS A 421 13.72 -25.48 -8.12
N MET A 422 14.34 -26.63 -8.37
CA MET A 422 13.90 -27.61 -9.37
C MET A 422 12.90 -28.60 -8.75
N LYS A 423 11.84 -28.95 -9.48
CA LYS A 423 10.87 -29.99 -9.05
C LYS A 423 11.45 -31.41 -9.13
N ALA A 424 12.35 -31.66 -10.07
CA ALA A 424 12.97 -32.96 -10.30
C ALA A 424 14.46 -32.93 -9.90
N SER A 425 14.96 -34.05 -9.39
CA SER A 425 16.38 -34.24 -9.10
C SER A 425 17.19 -34.25 -10.39
N LEU A 426 18.27 -33.48 -10.44
CA LEU A 426 19.14 -33.37 -11.61
C LEU A 426 19.94 -34.66 -11.82
N SER A 427 19.82 -35.25 -13.01
CA SER A 427 20.66 -36.37 -13.44
C SER A 427 22.13 -35.95 -13.60
N PRO A 428 23.11 -36.88 -13.64
CA PRO A 428 24.52 -36.52 -13.83
C PRO A 428 24.80 -35.73 -15.11
N SER A 429 24.09 -36.04 -16.21
CA SER A 429 24.18 -35.28 -17.46
C SER A 429 23.64 -33.85 -17.29
N GLU A 430 22.54 -33.69 -16.55
CA GLU A 430 21.95 -32.39 -16.27
C GLU A 430 22.77 -31.57 -15.28
N GLN A 431 23.58 -32.19 -14.42
CA GLN A 431 24.50 -31.46 -13.53
C GLN A 431 25.60 -30.74 -14.32
N GLN A 432 26.04 -31.30 -15.45
CA GLN A 432 26.99 -30.64 -16.33
C GLN A 432 26.34 -29.45 -17.07
N GLU A 433 25.12 -29.65 -17.58
CA GLU A 433 24.31 -28.58 -18.18
C GLU A 433 24.01 -27.45 -17.18
N ALA A 434 23.74 -27.80 -15.92
CA ALA A 434 23.54 -26.84 -14.84
C ALA A 434 24.75 -25.93 -14.64
N GLN A 435 25.98 -26.46 -14.65
CA GLN A 435 27.19 -25.64 -14.50
C GLN A 435 27.31 -24.59 -15.61
N LEU A 436 27.05 -25.00 -16.84
CA LEU A 436 27.13 -24.13 -18.01
C LEU A 436 26.03 -23.07 -17.99
N LEU A 437 24.78 -23.45 -17.66
CA LEU A 437 23.69 -22.49 -17.49
C LEU A 437 24.02 -21.46 -16.39
N LEU A 438 24.54 -21.90 -15.24
CA LEU A 438 24.85 -21.01 -14.13
C LEU A 438 25.94 -19.99 -14.48
N HIS A 439 26.93 -20.40 -15.28
CA HIS A 439 27.92 -19.49 -15.85
C HIS A 439 27.28 -18.47 -16.81
N GLU A 440 26.39 -18.93 -17.70
CA GLU A 440 25.62 -18.04 -18.58
C GLU A 440 24.76 -17.05 -17.80
N LEU A 441 24.21 -17.46 -16.64
CA LEU A 441 23.39 -16.60 -15.78
C LEU A 441 24.20 -15.71 -14.82
N SER A 442 25.52 -15.66 -14.98
CA SER A 442 26.45 -14.89 -14.14
C SER A 442 26.26 -15.13 -12.64
N TYR A 443 25.82 -16.34 -12.27
CA TYR A 443 25.54 -16.74 -10.89
C TYR A 443 24.59 -15.79 -10.13
N LEU A 444 23.71 -15.06 -10.84
CA LEU A 444 22.77 -14.12 -10.24
C LEU A 444 21.56 -14.87 -9.65
N PRO A 445 21.27 -14.73 -8.34
CA PRO A 445 20.15 -15.42 -7.69
C PRO A 445 18.82 -15.27 -8.43
N LEU A 446 18.47 -14.04 -8.84
CA LEU A 446 17.20 -13.76 -9.50
C LEU A 446 17.08 -14.48 -10.86
N ALA A 447 18.13 -14.46 -11.68
CA ALA A 447 18.14 -15.11 -12.98
C ALA A 447 18.04 -16.63 -12.85
N ILE A 448 18.68 -17.21 -11.83
CA ILE A 448 18.60 -18.65 -11.52
C ILE A 448 17.17 -19.04 -11.13
N VAL A 449 16.52 -18.26 -10.27
CA VAL A 449 15.13 -18.53 -9.85
C VAL A 449 14.17 -18.43 -11.02
N GLN A 450 14.31 -17.41 -11.87
CA GLN A 450 13.47 -17.23 -13.06
C GLN A 450 13.66 -18.37 -14.07
N ALA A 451 14.90 -18.79 -14.31
CA ALA A 451 15.19 -19.94 -15.17
C ALA A 451 14.58 -21.24 -14.62
N ALA A 452 14.78 -21.53 -13.34
CA ALA A 452 14.20 -22.71 -12.69
C ALA A 452 12.67 -22.70 -12.72
N ALA A 453 12.05 -21.53 -12.51
CA ALA A 453 10.62 -21.34 -12.60
C ALA A 453 10.09 -21.67 -14.00
N TYR A 454 10.70 -21.09 -15.05
CA TYR A 454 10.34 -21.38 -16.44
C TYR A 454 10.45 -22.88 -16.75
N ILE A 455 11.58 -23.51 -16.38
CA ILE A 455 11.84 -24.93 -16.60
C ILE A 455 10.75 -25.79 -15.94
N ASN A 456 10.41 -25.51 -14.68
CA ASN A 456 9.40 -26.25 -13.92
C ASN A 456 7.96 -26.06 -14.43
N ILE A 457 7.65 -24.92 -15.03
CA ILE A 457 6.33 -24.65 -15.60
C ILE A 457 6.19 -25.38 -16.94
N ARG A 458 7.23 -25.35 -17.77
CA ARG A 458 7.23 -25.95 -19.11
C ARG A 458 7.55 -27.45 -19.12
N GLY A 459 8.17 -27.96 -18.05
CA GLY A 459 8.61 -29.35 -17.99
C GLY A 459 9.70 -29.69 -19.01
N ILE A 460 10.58 -28.73 -19.31
CA ILE A 460 11.69 -28.90 -20.26
C ILE A 460 13.00 -29.26 -19.55
N THR A 461 14.01 -29.72 -20.28
CA THR A 461 15.34 -30.01 -19.70
C THR A 461 16.22 -28.76 -19.61
N LEU A 462 17.27 -28.81 -18.78
CA LEU A 462 18.27 -27.73 -18.71
C LEU A 462 18.93 -27.45 -20.06
N GLN A 463 19.21 -28.50 -20.83
CA GLN A 463 19.81 -28.40 -22.17
C GLN A 463 18.87 -27.66 -23.14
N GLN A 464 17.57 -27.97 -23.10
CA GLN A 464 16.57 -27.28 -23.92
C GLN A 464 16.48 -25.80 -23.52
N TYR A 465 16.49 -25.48 -22.22
CA TYR A 465 16.46 -24.10 -21.76
C TYR A 465 17.72 -23.32 -22.16
N ARG A 466 18.91 -23.90 -22.04
CA ARG A 466 20.17 -23.28 -22.52
C ARG A 466 20.14 -23.00 -24.02
N SER A 467 19.50 -23.85 -24.80
CA SER A 467 19.30 -23.60 -26.24
C SER A 467 18.45 -22.35 -26.49
N LEU A 468 17.45 -22.07 -25.63
CA LEU A 468 16.68 -20.82 -25.68
C LEU A 468 17.54 -19.61 -25.29
N VAL A 469 18.37 -19.73 -24.25
CA VAL A 469 19.33 -18.69 -23.84
C VAL A 469 20.29 -18.34 -24.97
N ALA A 470 20.84 -19.34 -25.66
CA ALA A 470 21.74 -19.14 -26.79
C ALA A 470 21.05 -18.40 -27.94
N ARG A 471 19.86 -18.87 -28.37
CA ARG A 471 19.07 -18.21 -29.44
C ARG A 471 18.73 -16.77 -29.10
N GLN A 472 18.35 -16.51 -27.85
CA GLN A 472 17.98 -15.17 -27.41
C GLN A 472 19.16 -14.21 -27.44
N ARG A 473 20.38 -14.70 -27.13
CA ARG A 473 21.61 -13.90 -27.22
C ARG A 473 22.01 -13.60 -28.66
N GLU A 474 21.84 -14.55 -29.56
CA GLU A 474 22.10 -14.37 -31.00
C GLU A 474 21.10 -13.40 -31.65
N ALA A 475 19.85 -13.37 -31.18
CA ALA A 475 18.80 -12.50 -31.70
C ALA A 475 18.93 -11.02 -31.31
N VAL A 476 19.85 -10.64 -30.42
CA VAL A 476 20.13 -9.23 -30.05
C VAL A 476 21.31 -8.71 -30.89
N PRO A 477 21.10 -7.88 -31.93
CA PRO A 477 22.20 -7.42 -32.77
C PRO A 477 23.08 -6.37 -32.05
N GLY A 478 24.40 -6.61 -32.01
CA GLY A 478 25.44 -5.59 -31.84
C GLY A 478 26.19 -5.55 -30.49
N HIS A 479 27.28 -6.32 -30.37
CA HIS A 479 28.65 -5.78 -30.26
C HIS A 479 29.69 -6.92 -30.38
N ASP A 480 30.13 -7.19 -31.62
CA ASP A 480 31.47 -7.71 -31.82
C ASP A 480 32.47 -6.57 -31.53
N SER A 481 33.53 -6.92 -30.79
CA SER A 481 34.86 -6.28 -30.67
C SER A 481 35.00 -4.74 -30.56
N GLU A 482 35.63 -4.32 -29.46
CA GLU A 482 36.22 -2.99 -29.18
C GLU A 482 35.26 -1.80 -28.94
N ALA A 483 34.94 -1.54 -27.66
CA ALA A 483 34.46 -0.24 -27.19
C ALA A 483 35.38 0.34 -26.09
N PRO A 484 35.54 1.68 -25.97
CA PRO A 484 36.59 2.31 -25.18
C PRO A 484 36.32 2.21 -23.68
N LYS A 485 37.38 1.99 -22.88
CA LYS A 485 37.37 1.71 -21.44
C LYS A 485 36.76 2.77 -20.48
N ASN A 486 36.10 3.84 -20.97
CA ASN A 486 35.65 4.96 -20.13
C ASN A 486 34.19 5.38 -20.37
N ARG A 487 33.24 4.46 -20.20
CA ARG A 487 31.84 4.78 -19.83
C ARG A 487 31.37 3.76 -18.79
N PRO A 488 30.62 4.18 -17.74
CA PRO A 488 30.04 3.22 -16.81
C PRO A 488 29.13 2.26 -17.59
N GLN A 489 29.24 0.97 -17.30
CA GLN A 489 28.52 -0.12 -17.99
C GLN A 489 26.99 0.06 -17.83
N GLU A 490 26.37 0.79 -18.75
CA GLU A 490 24.92 1.01 -18.86
C GLU A 490 24.39 0.45 -20.18
N ASN A 491 24.41 -0.88 -20.35
CA ASN A 491 23.72 -1.58 -21.44
C ASN A 491 23.15 -2.91 -20.88
N ASP A 492 21.90 -2.92 -20.40
CA ASP A 492 21.33 -3.97 -19.52
C ASP A 492 20.47 -5.05 -20.25
N ILE A 493 20.26 -4.95 -21.57
CA ILE A 493 19.45 -5.94 -22.34
C ILE A 493 20.17 -7.27 -22.55
N THR A 494 21.50 -7.26 -22.43
CA THR A 494 22.34 -8.46 -22.50
C THR A 494 22.52 -9.14 -21.14
N GLY A 495 21.92 -8.59 -20.08
CA GLY A 495 22.00 -9.14 -18.74
C GLY A 495 21.29 -10.50 -18.63
N PRO A 496 21.74 -11.41 -17.74
CA PRO A 496 21.05 -12.67 -17.47
C PRO A 496 19.57 -12.52 -17.10
N VAL A 497 19.23 -11.51 -16.31
CA VAL A 497 17.83 -11.25 -15.90
C VAL A 497 16.99 -10.80 -17.10
N ALA A 498 17.52 -9.93 -17.96
CA ALA A 498 16.84 -9.56 -19.20
C ALA A 498 16.63 -10.77 -20.12
N THR A 499 17.64 -11.63 -20.27
CA THR A 499 17.53 -12.84 -21.10
C THR A 499 16.44 -13.79 -20.61
N THR A 500 16.43 -14.09 -19.31
CA THR A 500 15.41 -14.97 -18.70
C THR A 500 14.00 -14.37 -18.73
N LEU A 501 13.88 -13.05 -18.56
CA LEU A 501 12.63 -12.32 -18.74
C LEU A 501 12.10 -12.46 -20.17
N LEU A 502 12.94 -12.21 -21.19
CA LEU A 502 12.52 -12.25 -22.60
C LEU A 502 12.07 -13.65 -23.03
N ILE A 503 12.77 -14.69 -22.59
CA ILE A 503 12.35 -16.10 -22.81
C ILE A 503 10.98 -16.36 -22.20
N SER A 504 10.73 -15.83 -20.99
CA SER A 504 9.44 -15.97 -20.31
C SER A 504 8.33 -15.17 -21.00
N LEU A 505 8.63 -13.94 -21.46
CA LEU A 505 7.69 -13.07 -22.16
C LEU A 505 7.21 -13.65 -23.50
N ASP A 506 8.12 -14.23 -24.29
CA ASP A 506 7.77 -14.86 -25.57
C ASP A 506 6.74 -15.97 -25.36
N GLN A 507 6.89 -16.74 -24.28
CA GLN A 507 5.92 -17.77 -23.92
C GLN A 507 4.61 -17.20 -23.37
N LEU A 508 4.67 -16.17 -22.51
CA LEU A 508 3.48 -15.56 -21.91
C LEU A 508 2.53 -14.97 -22.96
N ARG A 509 3.07 -14.43 -24.06
CA ARG A 509 2.29 -13.95 -25.21
C ARG A 509 1.45 -15.03 -25.91
N GLY A 510 1.75 -16.31 -25.70
CA GLY A 510 0.95 -17.43 -26.23
C GLY A 510 0.03 -18.08 -25.19
N ASP A 511 0.35 -17.98 -23.90
CA ASP A 511 -0.34 -18.72 -22.83
C ASP A 511 -1.35 -17.85 -22.07
N ASN A 512 -1.08 -16.56 -21.88
CA ASN A 512 -1.92 -15.65 -21.09
C ASN A 512 -1.69 -14.19 -21.50
N ASP A 513 -2.54 -13.70 -22.42
CA ASP A 513 -2.47 -12.32 -22.92
C ASP A 513 -2.58 -11.28 -21.79
N LEU A 514 -3.44 -11.55 -20.81
CA LEU A 514 -3.70 -10.65 -19.68
C LEU A 514 -2.45 -10.45 -18.80
N ALA A 515 -1.68 -11.51 -18.57
CA ALA A 515 -0.40 -11.44 -17.86
C ALA A 515 0.62 -10.56 -18.60
N THR A 516 0.61 -10.60 -19.94
CA THR A 516 1.48 -9.75 -20.77
C THR A 516 1.04 -8.29 -20.71
N VAL A 517 -0.27 -8.02 -20.77
CA VAL A 517 -0.84 -6.67 -20.56
C VAL A 517 -0.40 -6.10 -19.21
N TYR A 518 -0.45 -6.92 -18.14
CA TYR A 518 -0.06 -6.48 -16.80
C TYR A 518 1.41 -6.13 -16.69
N LEU A 519 2.30 -6.92 -17.29
CA LEU A 519 3.71 -6.60 -17.34
C LEU A 519 3.93 -5.29 -18.11
N SER A 520 3.33 -5.14 -19.29
CA SER A 520 3.51 -3.93 -20.10
C SER A 520 3.03 -2.66 -19.37
N LEU A 521 1.89 -2.73 -18.68
CA LEU A 521 1.43 -1.62 -17.82
C LEU A 521 2.38 -1.36 -16.65
N ALA A 522 2.84 -2.41 -15.98
CA ALA A 522 3.76 -2.32 -14.85
C ALA A 522 5.11 -1.70 -15.22
N ALA A 523 5.56 -1.85 -16.47
CA ALA A 523 6.78 -1.22 -17.01
C ALA A 523 6.69 0.32 -17.10
N CYS A 524 5.48 0.85 -17.10
CA CYS A 524 5.16 2.27 -17.25
C CYS A 524 4.74 2.91 -15.93
N MET A 525 4.91 2.23 -14.79
CA MET A 525 4.53 2.67 -13.45
C MET A 525 5.69 2.51 -12.47
N ASP A 526 5.58 3.06 -11.25
CA ASP A 526 6.57 2.77 -10.22
C ASP A 526 6.62 1.25 -9.94
N ARG A 527 7.84 0.71 -9.80
CA ARG A 527 8.11 -0.73 -9.65
C ARG A 527 7.56 -1.35 -8.36
N LYS A 528 7.30 -0.56 -7.31
CA LYS A 528 6.82 -1.06 -6.01
C LYS A 528 5.33 -0.71 -5.84
N ASP A 529 4.58 -1.58 -5.18
CA ASP A 529 3.17 -1.35 -4.80
C ASP A 529 2.17 -1.14 -5.96
N ILE A 530 2.39 -1.77 -7.11
CA ILE A 530 1.49 -1.68 -8.27
C ILE A 530 0.14 -2.30 -7.92
N LEU A 531 -0.87 -1.45 -7.76
CA LEU A 531 -2.20 -1.85 -7.31
C LEU A 531 -2.89 -2.76 -8.34
N LEU A 532 -3.51 -3.83 -7.88
CA LEU A 532 -4.31 -4.72 -8.72
C LEU A 532 -5.51 -4.01 -9.38
N ASP A 533 -5.97 -2.89 -8.82
CA ASP A 533 -7.04 -2.09 -9.42
C ASP A 533 -6.61 -1.25 -10.62
N LEU A 534 -5.29 -1.04 -10.79
CA LEU A 534 -4.70 -0.48 -12.01
C LEU A 534 -4.59 -1.51 -13.13
N LEU A 535 -4.80 -2.80 -12.80
CA LEU A 535 -4.68 -3.91 -13.73
C LEU A 535 -6.09 -4.33 -14.20
N PRO A 536 -6.46 -3.98 -15.45
CA PRO A 536 -7.82 -4.18 -15.94
C PRO A 536 -8.13 -5.68 -16.11
N ALA A 537 -9.33 -6.13 -15.72
CA ALA A 537 -9.77 -7.51 -15.91
C ALA A 537 -11.29 -7.56 -16.10
N ALA A 538 -11.82 -8.55 -16.82
CA ALA A 538 -13.27 -8.71 -16.95
C ALA A 538 -13.88 -9.29 -15.66
N SER A 539 -13.11 -10.06 -14.89
CA SER A 539 -13.51 -10.55 -13.56
C SER A 539 -12.35 -10.58 -12.56
N PRO A 540 -12.63 -10.55 -11.24
CA PRO A 540 -11.61 -10.73 -10.21
C PRO A 540 -10.85 -12.06 -10.34
N ARG A 541 -11.52 -13.11 -10.86
CA ARG A 541 -10.92 -14.43 -11.05
C ARG A 541 -9.85 -14.42 -12.14
N GLU A 542 -10.12 -13.81 -13.29
CA GLU A 542 -9.14 -13.67 -14.37
C GLU A 542 -7.91 -12.88 -13.92
N ARG A 543 -8.12 -11.81 -13.15
CA ARG A 543 -7.03 -11.04 -12.56
C ARG A 543 -6.14 -11.91 -11.70
N GLU A 544 -6.74 -12.69 -10.81
CA GLU A 544 -6.02 -13.59 -9.90
C GLU A 544 -5.26 -14.69 -10.67
N GLU A 545 -5.85 -15.24 -11.72
CA GLU A 545 -5.19 -16.25 -12.58
C GLU A 545 -3.97 -15.65 -13.31
N ALA A 546 -4.09 -14.47 -13.92
CA ALA A 546 -2.97 -13.78 -14.56
C ALA A 546 -1.85 -13.41 -13.57
N VAL A 547 -2.21 -12.91 -12.38
CA VAL A 547 -1.24 -12.61 -11.31
C VAL A 547 -0.53 -13.88 -10.82
N LYS A 548 -1.25 -15.00 -10.67
CA LYS A 548 -0.65 -16.29 -10.32
C LYS A 548 0.36 -16.74 -11.36
N VAL A 549 0.03 -16.62 -12.65
CA VAL A 549 0.97 -16.93 -13.74
C VAL A 549 2.24 -16.10 -13.63
N LEU A 550 2.14 -14.78 -13.50
CA LEU A 550 3.30 -13.88 -13.38
C LEU A 550 4.18 -14.21 -12.16
N SER A 551 3.55 -14.49 -11.02
CA SER A 551 4.26 -14.87 -9.80
C SER A 551 4.92 -16.25 -9.94
N GLY A 552 4.29 -17.17 -10.68
CA GLY A 552 4.81 -18.50 -10.95
C GLY A 552 6.12 -18.47 -11.73
N TYR A 553 6.26 -17.55 -12.70
CA TYR A 553 7.50 -17.33 -13.44
C TYR A 553 8.57 -16.54 -12.65
N GLY A 554 8.27 -16.06 -11.44
CA GLY A 554 9.19 -15.23 -10.65
C GLY A 554 9.45 -13.86 -11.27
N LEU A 555 8.50 -13.33 -12.05
CA LEU A 555 8.61 -12.00 -12.68
C LEU A 555 8.11 -10.88 -11.76
N VAL A 556 7.16 -11.20 -10.87
CA VAL A 556 6.57 -10.28 -9.90
C VAL A 556 6.54 -10.90 -8.51
N THR A 557 6.64 -10.06 -7.49
CA THR A 557 6.40 -10.44 -6.09
C THR A 557 4.99 -9.98 -5.71
N ARG A 558 4.15 -10.89 -5.21
CA ARG A 558 2.79 -10.56 -4.81
C ARG A 558 2.75 -9.94 -3.40
N ARG A 559 1.87 -8.94 -3.22
CA ARG A 559 1.49 -8.35 -1.93
C ARG A 559 -0.03 -8.39 -1.71
N PRO A 560 -0.62 -9.55 -1.38
CA PRO A 560 -2.08 -9.68 -1.22
C PRO A 560 -2.72 -8.83 -0.11
N ALA A 561 -1.99 -8.36 0.90
CA ALA A 561 -2.50 -7.49 1.98
C ALA A 561 -2.80 -6.11 1.43
N GLU A 562 -1.97 -5.74 0.47
CA GLU A 562 -1.98 -4.48 -0.22
C GLU A 562 -2.86 -4.52 -1.46
N SER A 563 -3.26 -5.71 -1.93
CA SER A 563 -3.81 -5.91 -3.27
C SER A 563 -2.87 -5.28 -4.31
N SER A 564 -1.57 -5.61 -4.24
CA SER A 564 -0.56 -5.04 -5.13
C SER A 564 0.55 -6.02 -5.51
N LEU A 565 1.39 -5.59 -6.46
CA LEU A 565 2.55 -6.32 -6.98
C LEU A 565 3.80 -5.44 -6.89
N ASP A 566 4.95 -6.08 -6.73
CA ASP A 566 6.25 -5.46 -6.97
C ASP A 566 6.95 -6.10 -8.16
N LEU A 567 7.64 -5.28 -8.96
CA LEU A 567 8.63 -5.72 -9.93
C LEU A 567 10.02 -5.51 -9.36
N HIS A 568 10.88 -6.50 -9.57
CA HIS A 568 12.30 -6.33 -9.29
C HIS A 568 12.90 -5.28 -10.24
N GLN A 569 13.85 -4.47 -9.77
CA GLN A 569 14.45 -3.36 -10.55
C GLN A 569 14.95 -3.79 -11.93
N LEU A 570 15.69 -4.89 -11.97
CA LEU A 570 16.27 -5.44 -13.20
C LEU A 570 15.19 -5.93 -14.17
N VAL A 571 14.09 -6.50 -13.65
CA VAL A 571 12.95 -6.92 -14.47
C VAL A 571 12.24 -5.70 -15.05
N HIS A 572 11.97 -4.71 -14.21
CA HIS A 572 11.31 -3.46 -14.60
C HIS A 572 12.10 -2.72 -15.70
N ARG A 573 13.42 -2.56 -15.51
CA ARG A 573 14.30 -1.91 -16.50
C ARG A 573 14.33 -2.69 -17.82
N ALA A 574 14.58 -4.00 -17.77
CA ALA A 574 14.66 -4.84 -18.97
C ALA A 574 13.35 -4.83 -19.76
N LEU A 575 12.20 -4.83 -19.06
CA LEU A 575 10.89 -4.76 -19.69
C LEU A 575 10.64 -3.43 -20.39
N ARG A 576 11.01 -2.31 -19.75
CA ARG A 576 10.90 -0.96 -20.34
C ARG A 576 11.77 -0.82 -21.59
N GLU A 577 13.02 -1.27 -21.51
CA GLU A 577 13.95 -1.27 -22.64
C GLU A 577 13.46 -2.15 -23.80
N TRP A 578 12.85 -3.29 -23.48
CA TRP A 578 12.24 -4.15 -24.49
C TRP A 578 11.05 -3.47 -25.18
N LEU A 579 10.12 -2.86 -24.43
CA LEU A 579 9.01 -2.09 -25.01
C LEU A 579 9.50 -0.93 -25.89
N GLN A 580 10.58 -0.27 -25.49
CA GLN A 580 11.20 0.81 -26.28
C GLN A 580 11.70 0.30 -27.64
N ARG A 581 12.37 -0.86 -27.66
CA ARG A 581 12.85 -1.47 -28.92
C ARG A 581 11.74 -1.93 -29.85
N GLN A 582 10.59 -2.31 -29.28
CA GLN A 582 9.39 -2.64 -30.07
C GLN A 582 8.65 -1.37 -30.56
N GLY A 583 9.05 -0.18 -30.13
CA GLY A 583 8.33 1.06 -30.44
C GLY A 583 6.98 1.18 -29.72
N GLN A 584 6.74 0.37 -28.68
CA GLN A 584 5.45 0.31 -27.98
C GLN A 584 5.45 1.02 -26.63
N LEU A 585 6.60 1.53 -26.16
CA LEU A 585 6.69 2.11 -24.82
C LEU A 585 5.77 3.32 -24.63
N ASP A 586 5.68 4.20 -25.62
CA ASP A 586 4.83 5.39 -25.55
C ASP A 586 3.34 5.01 -25.53
N GLU A 587 2.92 4.04 -26.34
CA GLU A 587 1.56 3.50 -26.35
C GLU A 587 1.18 2.93 -24.98
N TRP A 588 2.04 2.07 -24.41
CA TRP A 588 1.81 1.48 -23.08
C TRP A 588 1.85 2.52 -21.96
N THR A 589 2.67 3.56 -22.09
CA THR A 589 2.68 4.69 -21.15
C THR A 589 1.36 5.46 -21.21
N GLY A 590 0.79 5.66 -22.41
CA GLY A 590 -0.55 6.21 -22.59
C GLY A 590 -1.63 5.35 -21.92
N ASN A 591 -1.58 4.04 -22.09
CA ASN A 591 -2.50 3.10 -21.45
C ASN A 591 -2.37 3.13 -19.91
N ALA A 592 -1.14 3.19 -19.38
CA ALA A 592 -0.90 3.32 -17.95
C ALA A 592 -1.45 4.63 -17.39
N VAL A 593 -1.28 5.75 -18.10
CA VAL A 593 -1.87 7.05 -17.73
C VAL A 593 -3.39 6.99 -17.69
N LYS A 594 -4.03 6.32 -18.66
CA LYS A 594 -5.48 6.13 -18.70
C LYS A 594 -5.99 5.34 -17.50
N GLU A 595 -5.36 4.21 -17.17
CA GLU A 595 -5.72 3.42 -16.00
C GLU A 595 -5.48 4.16 -14.69
N LEU A 596 -4.37 4.90 -14.59
CA LEU A 596 -4.10 5.77 -13.45
C LEU A 596 -5.19 6.83 -13.32
N TYR A 597 -5.53 7.57 -14.38
CA TYR A 597 -6.57 8.60 -14.34
C TYR A 597 -7.94 8.06 -13.90
N ARG A 598 -8.30 6.86 -14.36
CA ARG A 598 -9.55 6.15 -13.99
C ARG A 598 -9.63 5.85 -12.50
N VAL A 599 -8.51 5.45 -11.88
CA VAL A 599 -8.46 4.98 -10.48
C VAL A 599 -8.06 6.10 -9.50
N PHE A 600 -7.34 7.13 -9.96
CA PHE A 600 -6.84 8.22 -9.13
C PHE A 600 -8.01 9.01 -8.51
N PRO A 601 -8.14 9.01 -7.17
CA PRO A 601 -9.25 9.69 -6.49
C PRO A 601 -9.05 11.21 -6.51
N ASN A 602 -10.07 11.94 -6.05
CA ASN A 602 -9.92 13.37 -5.79
C ASN A 602 -9.02 13.61 -4.57
N ASN A 603 -8.61 14.85 -4.35
CA ASN A 603 -7.72 15.24 -3.26
C ASN A 603 -8.39 15.29 -1.87
N ASP A 604 -9.52 14.59 -1.69
CA ASP A 604 -10.18 14.52 -0.39
C ASP A 604 -9.32 13.78 0.66
N HIS A 605 -9.46 14.16 1.93
CA HIS A 605 -8.73 13.52 3.02
C HIS A 605 -9.16 12.06 3.26
N SER A 606 -10.37 11.68 2.87
CA SER A 606 -10.89 10.30 2.99
C SER A 606 -10.15 9.31 2.08
N SER A 607 -9.62 9.77 0.95
CA SER A 607 -8.89 8.97 -0.04
C SER A 607 -7.37 9.13 0.08
N ARG A 608 -6.89 9.81 1.14
CA ARG A 608 -5.46 10.04 1.40
C ARG A 608 -4.60 8.80 1.35
N SER A 609 -5.07 7.69 1.90
CA SER A 609 -4.33 6.42 1.83
C SER A 609 -4.25 5.86 0.40
N LYS A 610 -5.26 6.10 -0.43
CA LYS A 610 -5.32 5.64 -1.81
C LYS A 610 -4.44 6.48 -2.74
N TRP A 611 -4.59 7.81 -2.74
CA TRP A 611 -3.75 8.64 -3.60
C TRP A 611 -2.28 8.65 -3.19
N ARG A 612 -1.93 8.46 -1.91
CA ARG A 612 -0.53 8.28 -1.49
C ARG A 612 0.14 7.05 -2.08
N ARG A 613 -0.63 5.99 -2.35
CA ARG A 613 -0.13 4.78 -3.02
C ARG A 613 -0.07 4.96 -4.53
N LEU A 614 -0.99 5.72 -5.11
CA LEU A 614 -1.04 5.97 -6.55
C LEU A 614 -0.06 7.05 -7.05
N LEU A 615 0.26 8.03 -6.20
CA LEU A 615 1.07 9.18 -6.56
C LEU A 615 2.46 8.81 -7.14
N PRO A 616 3.22 7.84 -6.58
CA PRO A 616 4.47 7.39 -7.18
C PRO A 616 4.29 6.87 -8.62
N HIS A 617 3.24 6.08 -8.88
CA HIS A 617 2.94 5.57 -10.22
C HIS A 617 2.54 6.69 -11.19
N GLY A 618 1.72 7.64 -10.72
CA GLY A 618 1.35 8.84 -11.49
C GLY A 618 2.58 9.64 -11.91
N LYS A 619 3.46 9.97 -10.95
CA LYS A 619 4.71 10.69 -11.22
C LYS A 619 5.62 9.92 -12.18
N TYR A 620 5.72 8.60 -12.01
CA TYR A 620 6.54 7.77 -12.89
C TYR A 620 6.04 7.79 -14.34
N ALA A 621 4.74 7.58 -14.57
CA ALA A 621 4.13 7.58 -15.90
C ALA A 621 4.19 8.98 -16.57
N LEU A 622 4.04 10.05 -15.77
CA LEU A 622 4.11 11.43 -16.25
C LEU A 622 5.54 11.88 -16.61
N SER A 623 6.58 11.26 -16.06
CA SER A 623 7.98 11.60 -16.38
C SER A 623 8.55 10.89 -17.62
N HIS A 624 7.92 9.82 -18.10
CA HIS A 624 8.50 8.93 -19.11
C HIS A 624 7.69 8.80 -20.42
N GLY A 625 6.77 9.73 -20.71
CA GLY A 625 5.97 9.73 -21.94
C GLY A 625 6.03 11.05 -22.71
N LEU A 626 5.85 10.99 -24.04
CA LEU A 626 5.85 12.17 -24.91
C LEU A 626 4.70 13.12 -24.56
N ALA A 627 5.03 14.39 -24.31
CA ALA A 627 4.08 15.45 -23.94
C ALA A 627 3.04 15.77 -25.04
N GLU A 628 3.27 15.34 -26.28
CA GLU A 628 2.44 15.68 -27.44
C GLU A 628 1.45 14.57 -27.85
N GLN A 629 1.57 13.35 -27.31
CA GLN A 629 0.72 12.21 -27.69
C GLN A 629 -0.28 11.78 -26.60
N GLY A 630 -0.18 12.32 -25.39
CA GLY A 630 -1.14 12.05 -24.32
C GLY A 630 -2.30 13.05 -24.35
N GLY A 631 -3.51 12.57 -24.66
CA GLY A 631 -4.75 13.34 -24.66
C GLY A 631 -5.10 13.99 -23.30
N GLY A 632 -6.35 14.47 -23.19
CA GLY A 632 -6.84 15.16 -21.98
C GLY A 632 -6.56 14.40 -20.68
N GLU A 633 -6.54 13.06 -20.70
CA GLU A 633 -6.29 12.23 -19.53
C GLU A 633 -4.89 12.43 -18.90
N ARG A 634 -3.84 12.69 -19.71
CA ARG A 634 -2.49 12.93 -19.19
C ARG A 634 -2.43 14.25 -18.43
N LEU A 635 -3.06 15.27 -19.01
CA LEU A 635 -3.17 16.60 -18.43
C LEU A 635 -3.98 16.55 -17.13
N GLU A 636 -5.10 15.83 -17.13
CA GLU A 636 -5.95 15.67 -15.95
C GLU A 636 -5.29 14.83 -14.85
N LEU A 637 -4.53 13.79 -15.21
CA LEU A 637 -3.73 13.03 -14.23
C LEU A 637 -2.64 13.91 -13.61
N ALA A 638 -1.97 14.75 -14.40
CA ALA A 638 -0.98 15.70 -13.90
C ALA A 638 -1.60 16.72 -12.94
N TRP A 639 -2.79 17.25 -13.28
CA TRP A 639 -3.55 18.14 -12.39
C TRP A 639 -3.93 17.44 -11.07
N LYS A 640 -4.47 16.21 -11.13
CA LYS A 640 -4.78 15.42 -9.92
C LYS A 640 -3.54 15.18 -9.05
N CYS A 641 -2.42 14.79 -9.66
CA CYS A 641 -1.14 14.61 -8.95
C CYS A 641 -0.67 15.92 -8.28
N ALA A 642 -0.80 17.06 -8.96
CA ALA A 642 -0.44 18.37 -8.43
C ALA A 642 -1.32 18.77 -7.24
N MET A 643 -2.63 18.55 -7.32
CA MET A 643 -3.58 18.84 -6.23
C MET A 643 -3.26 18.02 -4.97
N VAL A 644 -3.01 16.71 -5.10
CA VAL A 644 -2.67 15.90 -3.92
C VAL A 644 -1.32 16.25 -3.32
N LEU A 645 -0.33 16.65 -4.14
CA LEU A 645 0.96 17.15 -3.65
C LEU A 645 0.80 18.47 -2.90
N TYR A 646 -0.06 19.37 -3.39
CA TYR A 646 -0.37 20.64 -2.72
C TYR A 646 -0.98 20.41 -1.33
N ASP A 647 -1.98 19.53 -1.24
CA ASP A 647 -2.65 19.20 0.03
C ASP A 647 -1.77 18.42 1.00
N ASP A 648 -0.81 17.64 0.49
CA ASP A 648 0.19 16.96 1.33
C ASP A 648 1.33 17.90 1.78
N GLY A 649 1.30 19.18 1.40
CA GLY A 649 2.30 20.19 1.76
C GLY A 649 3.58 20.15 0.92
N ARG A 650 3.62 19.34 -0.14
CA ARG A 650 4.78 19.16 -1.04
C ARG A 650 4.76 20.20 -2.16
N TRP A 651 4.73 21.48 -1.79
CA TRP A 651 4.46 22.60 -2.70
C TRP A 651 5.48 22.75 -3.84
N ALA A 652 6.75 22.39 -3.62
CA ALA A 652 7.78 22.44 -4.67
C ALA A 652 7.52 21.43 -5.79
N GLU A 653 7.01 20.24 -5.46
CA GLU A 653 6.66 19.23 -6.46
C GLU A 653 5.32 19.54 -7.13
N ALA A 654 4.38 20.11 -6.37
CA ALA A 654 3.09 20.57 -6.92
C ALA A 654 3.30 21.68 -7.97
N GLU A 655 4.20 22.62 -7.71
CA GLU A 655 4.56 23.69 -8.65
C GLU A 655 5.00 23.14 -10.01
N GLN A 656 5.91 22.16 -10.02
CA GLN A 656 6.44 21.60 -11.27
C GLN A 656 5.31 21.06 -12.16
N LEU A 657 4.34 20.35 -11.58
CA LEU A 657 3.20 19.83 -12.33
C LEU A 657 2.18 20.92 -12.69
N PHE A 658 1.88 21.86 -11.78
CA PHE A 658 0.95 22.95 -12.07
C PHE A 658 1.44 23.87 -13.20
N VAL A 659 2.75 24.15 -13.29
CA VAL A 659 3.33 24.90 -14.40
C VAL A 659 3.09 24.17 -15.73
N GLN A 660 3.42 22.88 -15.79
CA GLN A 660 3.22 22.06 -16.99
C GLN A 660 1.73 22.01 -17.42
N VAL A 661 0.82 21.85 -16.46
CA VAL A 661 -0.62 21.84 -16.71
C VAL A 661 -1.10 23.20 -17.21
N MET A 662 -0.67 24.29 -16.56
CA MET A 662 -1.03 25.65 -16.93
C MET A 662 -0.58 25.98 -18.34
N GLU A 663 0.69 25.75 -18.68
CA GLU A 663 1.25 26.02 -20.01
C GLU A 663 0.53 25.21 -21.10
N THR A 664 0.21 23.95 -20.80
CA THR A 664 -0.51 23.08 -21.75
C THR A 664 -1.94 23.55 -21.96
N ARG A 665 -2.69 23.87 -20.89
CA ARG A 665 -4.06 24.40 -21.01
C ARG A 665 -4.06 25.75 -21.72
N LYS A 666 -3.09 26.62 -21.43
CA LYS A 666 -2.88 27.89 -22.13
C LYS A 666 -2.72 27.70 -23.64
N ARG A 667 -1.89 26.73 -24.06
CA ARG A 667 -1.66 26.42 -25.48
C ARG A 667 -2.86 25.77 -26.18
N VAL A 668 -3.59 24.89 -25.50
CA VAL A 668 -4.67 24.07 -26.10
C VAL A 668 -6.03 24.77 -26.04
N LEU A 669 -6.35 25.40 -24.91
CA LEU A 669 -7.64 25.99 -24.60
C LEU A 669 -7.63 27.53 -24.66
N GLY A 670 -6.44 28.14 -24.57
CA GLY A 670 -6.26 29.58 -24.50
C GLY A 670 -6.15 30.12 -23.07
N ASP A 671 -5.63 31.36 -22.98
CA ASP A 671 -5.40 32.10 -21.73
C ASP A 671 -6.69 32.36 -20.95
N GLU A 672 -7.80 32.44 -21.67
CA GLU A 672 -9.12 32.84 -21.18
C GLU A 672 -9.98 31.64 -20.71
N HIS A 673 -9.55 30.41 -20.95
CA HIS A 673 -10.34 29.24 -20.60
C HIS A 673 -10.42 29.03 -19.07
N PRO A 674 -11.60 28.69 -18.49
CA PRO A 674 -11.76 28.48 -17.05
C PRO A 674 -10.75 27.51 -16.42
N ASP A 675 -10.44 26.41 -17.12
CA ASP A 675 -9.44 25.45 -16.65
C ASP A 675 -8.00 25.99 -16.64
N THR A 676 -7.66 26.90 -17.56
CA THR A 676 -6.38 27.61 -17.58
C THR A 676 -6.29 28.55 -16.38
N LEU A 677 -7.35 29.33 -16.15
CA LEU A 677 -7.46 30.27 -15.03
C LEU A 677 -7.41 29.54 -13.67
N THR A 678 -8.07 28.38 -13.56
CA THR A 678 -8.03 27.54 -12.37
C THR A 678 -6.62 27.03 -12.07
N SER A 679 -5.88 26.57 -13.10
CA SER A 679 -4.49 26.14 -12.94
C SER A 679 -3.56 27.28 -12.51
N MET A 680 -3.76 28.48 -13.08
CA MET A 680 -3.01 29.68 -12.68
C MET A 680 -3.32 30.08 -11.22
N ALA A 681 -4.58 30.03 -10.79
CA ALA A 681 -4.95 30.32 -9.40
C ALA A 681 -4.30 29.33 -8.42
N ASN A 682 -4.29 28.03 -8.75
CA ASN A 682 -3.64 27.01 -7.94
C ASN A 682 -2.11 27.18 -7.86
N LEU A 683 -1.47 27.58 -8.97
CA LEU A 683 -0.05 27.91 -8.98
C LEU A 683 0.26 29.16 -8.12
N ALA A 684 -0.59 30.19 -8.16
CA ALA A 684 -0.45 31.37 -7.31
C ALA A 684 -0.56 31.02 -5.83
N LEU A 685 -1.52 30.16 -5.46
CA LEU A 685 -1.63 29.62 -4.10
C LEU A 685 -0.42 28.80 -3.68
N THR A 686 0.19 28.06 -4.62
CA THR A 686 1.41 27.28 -4.38
C THR A 686 2.60 28.19 -4.08
N TYR A 687 2.82 29.24 -4.88
CA TYR A 687 3.85 30.26 -4.60
C TYR A 687 3.64 30.94 -3.25
N ARG A 688 2.39 31.26 -2.91
CA ARG A 688 2.02 31.84 -1.62
C ARG A 688 2.47 30.95 -0.46
N ASN A 689 2.18 29.65 -0.52
CA ASN A 689 2.55 28.69 0.52
C ASN A 689 4.06 28.46 0.62
N GLN A 690 4.81 28.69 -0.46
CA GLN A 690 6.28 28.69 -0.45
C GLN A 690 6.90 30.02 0.06
N GLY A 691 6.08 31.04 0.37
CA GLY A 691 6.56 32.38 0.73
C GLY A 691 7.05 33.22 -0.45
N ARG A 692 6.75 32.81 -1.68
CA ARG A 692 7.09 33.50 -2.94
C ARG A 692 6.00 34.48 -3.34
N TRP A 693 5.82 35.49 -2.51
CA TRP A 693 4.65 36.37 -2.59
C TRP A 693 4.56 37.22 -3.86
N LYS A 694 5.70 37.66 -4.42
CA LYS A 694 5.72 38.49 -5.65
C LYS A 694 5.22 37.72 -6.86
N GLU A 695 5.62 36.46 -6.99
CA GLU A 695 5.18 35.58 -8.09
C GLU A 695 3.71 35.19 -7.93
N ALA A 696 3.27 34.96 -6.68
CA ALA A 696 1.86 34.74 -6.36
C ALA A 696 0.98 35.97 -6.71
N GLU A 697 1.47 37.18 -6.45
CA GLU A 697 0.75 38.42 -6.76
C GLU A 697 0.62 38.63 -8.26
N GLN A 698 1.72 38.51 -9.01
CA GLN A 698 1.72 38.67 -10.47
C GLN A 698 0.70 37.73 -11.14
N LEU A 699 0.73 36.45 -10.76
CA LEU A 699 -0.17 35.46 -11.32
C LEU A 699 -1.62 35.67 -10.85
N GLY A 700 -1.82 36.08 -9.60
CA GLY A 700 -3.14 36.40 -9.04
C GLY A 700 -3.82 37.60 -9.70
N VAL A 701 -3.07 38.67 -9.99
CA VAL A 701 -3.55 39.83 -10.76
C VAL A 701 -3.95 39.40 -12.16
N GLN A 702 -3.12 38.61 -12.84
CA GLN A 702 -3.41 38.12 -14.18
C GLN A 702 -4.70 37.29 -14.24
N VAL A 703 -4.92 36.38 -13.27
CA VAL A 703 -6.16 35.60 -13.18
C VAL A 703 -7.36 36.51 -12.97
N MET A 704 -7.28 37.46 -12.03
CA MET A 704 -8.39 38.38 -11.74
C MET A 704 -8.79 39.20 -12.99
N GLU A 705 -7.82 39.82 -13.67
CA GLU A 705 -8.07 40.63 -14.87
C GLU A 705 -8.64 39.81 -16.02
N THR A 706 -8.13 38.59 -16.22
CA THR A 706 -8.56 37.71 -17.31
C THR A 706 -9.95 37.13 -17.03
N SER A 707 -10.23 36.67 -15.80
CA SER A 707 -11.58 36.24 -15.40
C SER A 707 -12.61 37.36 -15.60
N SER A 708 -12.31 38.59 -15.16
CA SER A 708 -13.20 39.73 -15.37
C SER A 708 -13.48 40.00 -16.86
N ARG A 709 -12.48 39.82 -17.74
CA ARG A 709 -12.65 40.01 -19.19
C ARG A 709 -13.52 38.94 -19.84
N VAL A 710 -13.26 37.66 -19.56
CA VAL A 710 -13.98 36.52 -20.16
C VAL A 710 -15.47 36.59 -19.87
N LEU A 711 -15.79 36.86 -18.60
CA LEU A 711 -17.17 36.93 -18.14
C LEU A 711 -17.92 38.12 -18.74
N VAL A 712 -17.23 39.25 -19.01
CA VAL A 712 -17.81 40.40 -19.71
C VAL A 712 -18.08 40.10 -21.19
N MET A 713 -17.31 39.24 -21.84
CA MET A 713 -17.57 38.81 -23.23
C MET A 713 -18.71 37.79 -23.33
N GLU A 714 -18.75 36.78 -22.46
CA GLU A 714 -19.82 35.76 -22.46
C GLU A 714 -21.19 36.36 -22.08
N THR A 715 -21.22 37.40 -21.25
CA THR A 715 -22.44 38.09 -20.81
C THR A 715 -22.71 39.40 -21.55
N SER A 716 -22.66 39.38 -22.89
CA SER A 716 -23.12 40.50 -23.74
C SER A 716 -24.62 40.87 -23.60
N SER A 717 -25.25 40.59 -22.45
CA SER A 717 -26.23 41.46 -21.83
C SER A 717 -25.96 41.65 -20.33
N ARG A 718 -25.24 42.73 -19.98
CA ARG A 718 -25.26 43.48 -18.70
C ARG A 718 -24.73 42.82 -17.40
N VAL A 719 -23.59 43.37 -16.95
CA VAL A 719 -23.25 43.79 -15.55
C VAL A 719 -22.86 42.69 -14.52
N LEU A 720 -21.91 41.78 -14.78
CA LEU A 720 -21.44 40.86 -13.71
C LEU A 720 -19.92 40.62 -13.59
N GLY A 721 -19.06 41.34 -14.33
CA GLY A 721 -17.61 41.08 -14.38
C GLY A 721 -16.90 41.03 -13.02
N ASP A 722 -17.21 41.98 -12.12
CA ASP A 722 -16.61 42.05 -10.77
C ASP A 722 -17.41 41.28 -9.70
N GLU A 723 -18.65 40.92 -10.01
CA GLU A 723 -19.59 40.24 -9.09
C GLU A 723 -19.56 38.71 -9.24
N HIS A 724 -18.84 38.18 -10.23
CA HIS A 724 -18.78 36.75 -10.49
C HIS A 724 -18.01 35.98 -9.40
N PRO A 725 -18.49 34.80 -8.97
CA PRO A 725 -17.86 34.00 -7.92
C PRO A 725 -16.36 33.73 -8.10
N ASP A 726 -15.90 33.49 -9.34
CA ASP A 726 -14.49 33.21 -9.64
C ASP A 726 -13.61 34.46 -9.53
N THR A 727 -14.09 35.62 -10.00
CA THR A 727 -13.42 36.91 -9.81
C THR A 727 -13.31 37.25 -8.33
N LEU A 728 -14.38 37.02 -7.56
CA LEU A 728 -14.41 37.22 -6.11
C LEU A 728 -13.51 36.23 -5.36
N THR A 729 -13.30 35.03 -5.89
CA THR A 729 -12.36 34.05 -5.32
C THR A 729 -10.91 34.50 -5.55
N SER A 730 -10.60 34.95 -6.77
CA SER A 730 -9.29 35.49 -7.13
C SER A 730 -8.94 36.76 -6.35
N MET A 731 -9.89 37.69 -6.21
CA MET A 731 -9.74 38.92 -5.43
C MET A 731 -9.44 38.63 -3.94
N ASN A 732 -10.16 37.67 -3.35
CA ASN A 732 -9.89 37.22 -1.99
C ASN A 732 -8.49 36.61 -1.86
N ASN A 733 -8.09 35.74 -2.80
CA ASN A 733 -6.77 35.13 -2.76
C ASN A 733 -5.64 36.15 -2.90
N LEU A 734 -5.78 37.14 -3.79
CA LEU A 734 -4.84 38.24 -3.96
C LEU A 734 -4.72 39.09 -2.70
N ALA A 735 -5.83 39.42 -2.04
CA ALA A 735 -5.81 40.17 -0.77
C ALA A 735 -5.02 39.44 0.32
N PHE A 736 -5.16 38.12 0.43
CA PHE A 736 -4.38 37.31 1.37
C PHE A 736 -2.88 37.27 1.00
N THR A 737 -2.55 37.23 -0.30
CA THR A 737 -1.16 37.33 -0.77
C THR A 737 -0.52 38.67 -0.39
N LEU A 738 -1.23 39.79 -0.60
CA LEU A 738 -0.77 41.13 -0.23
C LEU A 738 -0.59 41.28 1.29
N LYS A 739 -1.48 40.68 2.11
CA LYS A 739 -1.29 40.63 3.57
C LYS A 739 0.01 39.89 3.93
N GLY A 740 0.28 38.75 3.31
CA GLY A 740 1.50 37.98 3.55
C GLY A 740 2.79 38.74 3.23
N GLN A 741 2.74 39.72 2.32
CA GLN A 741 3.84 40.65 2.03
C GLN A 741 3.99 41.80 3.04
N GLY A 742 3.07 41.94 4.00
CA GLY A 742 3.00 43.10 4.90
C GLY A 742 2.39 44.35 4.25
N LEU A 743 1.79 44.24 3.06
CA LEU A 743 1.13 45.36 2.37
C LEU A 743 -0.31 45.54 2.85
N TYR A 744 -0.49 45.79 4.15
CA TYR A 744 -1.81 45.90 4.79
C TYR A 744 -2.70 46.99 4.16
N ASN A 745 -2.08 48.08 3.71
CA ASN A 745 -2.75 49.24 3.11
C ASN A 745 -3.40 48.94 1.75
N THR A 746 -2.98 47.89 1.05
CA THR A 746 -3.59 47.43 -0.20
C THR A 746 -4.41 46.15 -0.01
N ALA A 747 -3.98 45.27 0.90
CA ALA A 747 -4.68 44.03 1.22
C ALA A 747 -6.06 44.24 1.84
N ILE A 748 -6.17 45.14 2.83
CA ILE A 748 -7.43 45.40 3.56
C ILE A 748 -8.51 46.00 2.64
N PRO A 749 -8.22 47.05 1.84
CA PRO A 749 -9.21 47.58 0.90
C PRO A 749 -9.68 46.55 -0.13
N LEU A 750 -8.79 45.69 -0.62
CA LEU A 750 -9.13 44.66 -1.58
C LEU A 750 -10.03 43.57 -0.98
N LEU A 751 -9.74 43.13 0.26
CA LEU A 751 -10.62 42.19 0.98
C LEU A 751 -11.97 42.82 1.35
N GLU A 752 -11.99 44.11 1.68
CA GLU A 752 -13.22 44.85 1.95
C GLU A 752 -14.11 44.98 0.71
N GLN A 753 -13.52 45.24 -0.45
CA GLN A 753 -14.23 45.22 -1.73
C GLN A 753 -14.79 43.82 -2.03
N CYS A 754 -13.97 42.77 -1.87
CA CYS A 754 -14.42 41.38 -2.05
C CYS A 754 -15.58 41.01 -1.11
N TYR A 755 -15.51 41.38 0.16
CA TYR A 755 -16.57 41.16 1.14
C TYR A 755 -17.87 41.87 0.73
N ARG A 756 -17.79 43.14 0.34
CA ARG A 756 -18.95 43.92 -0.09
C ARG A 756 -19.66 43.26 -1.28
N LEU A 757 -18.89 42.84 -2.28
CA LEU A 757 -19.43 42.19 -3.48
C LEU A 757 -20.01 40.81 -3.16
N ARG A 758 -19.35 39.98 -2.32
CA ARG A 758 -19.91 38.69 -1.85
C ARG A 758 -21.19 38.87 -1.05
N GLN A 759 -21.27 39.92 -0.24
CA GLN A 759 -22.48 40.23 0.54
C GLN A 759 -23.65 40.63 -0.36
N GLN A 760 -23.39 41.37 -1.44
CA GLN A 760 -24.41 41.79 -2.41
C GLN A 760 -24.89 40.62 -3.29
N THR A 761 -23.98 39.73 -3.69
CA THR A 761 -24.25 38.64 -4.65
C THR A 761 -24.72 37.34 -4.00
N LEU A 762 -24.03 36.88 -2.94
CA LEU A 762 -24.27 35.60 -2.28
C LEU A 762 -25.12 35.75 -1.00
N GLY A 763 -25.29 36.99 -0.51
CA GLY A 763 -25.97 37.31 0.72
C GLY A 763 -25.09 37.20 1.98
N PRO A 764 -25.54 37.77 3.12
CA PRO A 764 -24.74 37.92 4.33
C PRO A 764 -24.48 36.61 5.09
N LYS A 765 -25.28 35.56 4.86
CA LYS A 765 -25.16 34.25 5.55
C LYS A 765 -24.36 33.22 4.76
N HIS A 766 -23.90 33.54 3.55
CA HIS A 766 -23.13 32.61 2.74
C HIS A 766 -21.76 32.34 3.37
N PRO A 767 -21.25 31.09 3.42
CA PRO A 767 -19.98 30.76 4.06
C PRO A 767 -18.80 31.62 3.61
N TYR A 768 -18.71 31.92 2.31
CA TYR A 768 -17.64 32.78 1.78
C TYR A 768 -17.77 34.26 2.17
N THR A 769 -18.99 34.77 2.36
CA THR A 769 -19.23 36.15 2.84
C THR A 769 -18.83 36.26 4.32
N VAL A 770 -19.23 35.28 5.12
CA VAL A 770 -18.86 35.18 6.54
C VAL A 770 -17.35 35.07 6.71
N SER A 771 -16.70 34.18 5.95
CA SER A 771 -15.25 34.00 6.00
C SER A 771 -14.47 35.27 5.64
N SER A 772 -14.87 35.98 4.57
CA SER A 772 -14.23 37.27 4.22
C SER A 772 -14.44 38.34 5.28
N PHE A 773 -15.60 38.37 5.94
CA PHE A 773 -15.89 39.29 7.04
C PHE A 773 -15.03 39.02 8.28
N GLU A 774 -14.96 37.76 8.70
CA GLU A 774 -14.14 37.32 9.85
C GLU A 774 -12.66 37.63 9.61
N ALA A 775 -12.17 37.34 8.39
CA ALA A 775 -10.81 37.69 8.00
C ALA A 775 -10.58 39.21 8.04
N LEU A 776 -11.50 40.01 7.49
CA LEU A 776 -11.39 41.47 7.49
C LEU A 776 -11.37 42.05 8.92
N GLN A 777 -12.19 41.52 9.83
CA GLN A 777 -12.19 41.94 11.23
C GLN A 777 -10.88 41.61 11.93
N ALA A 778 -10.38 40.38 11.77
CA ALA A 778 -9.11 39.96 12.34
C ALA A 778 -7.96 40.85 11.83
N TRP A 779 -7.92 41.15 10.53
CA TRP A 779 -6.84 41.93 9.93
C TRP A 779 -6.85 43.39 10.37
N ARG A 780 -8.04 43.98 10.57
CA ARG A 780 -8.17 45.33 11.12
C ARG A 780 -7.69 45.42 12.57
N ALA A 781 -7.98 44.40 13.38
CA ALA A 781 -7.48 44.32 14.75
C ALA A 781 -5.96 44.18 14.79
N ASP A 782 -5.38 43.31 13.96
CA ASP A 782 -3.93 43.11 13.85
C ASP A 782 -3.20 44.38 13.37
N ASN A 783 -3.74 45.09 12.38
CA ASN A 783 -3.09 46.28 11.81
C ASN A 783 -3.07 47.46 12.81
N VAL A 784 -4.10 47.61 13.64
CA VAL A 784 -4.13 48.61 14.73
C VAL A 784 -3.08 48.32 15.80
N SER A 785 -2.73 47.05 16.02
CA SER A 785 -1.69 46.66 16.98
C SER A 785 -0.25 46.79 16.45
N LEU A 786 -0.06 46.72 15.13
CA LEU A 786 1.27 46.82 14.47
C LEU A 786 1.67 48.25 14.10
N ASN A 787 0.70 49.14 13.90
CA ASN A 787 0.91 50.59 13.68
C ASN A 787 0.07 51.39 14.69
N PRO A 788 0.46 51.42 15.99
CA PRO A 788 -0.12 52.38 16.92
C PRO A 788 0.27 53.79 16.44
N ALA A 789 -0.74 54.66 16.32
CA ALA A 789 -0.67 56.00 15.74
C ALA A 789 0.49 56.87 16.25
#